data_AF-A0A8R1HG35-F1
#
_entry.id   AF-A0A8R1HG35-F1
#
_cell.length_a   1.000
_cell.length_b   1.000
_cell.length_c   1.000
_cell.angle_alpha   90.00
_cell.angle_beta   90.00
_cell.angle_gamma   90.00
#
_symmetry.space_group_name_H-M   'P 1'
#
loop_
_entity.id
_entity.type
_entity.pdbx_description
1 polymer ?
#
loop_
_entity_poly.entity_id
_entity_poly.type
_entity_poly.pdbx_seq_one_letter_code
_entity_poly.pdbx_strand_id
1 'polypeptide(L)'
;MTPLMPKYPDLNDSPLEKFLESLTTRTLNSKIARFAFLWTRQAGLPTVIVSKTGSDKIEIKQEIVTKSCLHPDGCFPRWDIPIWYHDADSSNTKLTWLLYNLKSIQLNSSIPLIINADSNGLYKVLYTDELYEEIGEQLKKFSKIYSPSTKYRLLTDASEQVWKRNKNASSFLPMIEALIDDDNEHVRRAAKKLLAFASRIATIQLEPENPVVQGYEDLLVKYFSSTPSFANFSGSATFLDVFGSEFDTQEILISILIDKNFDQMLERLVYWQKTETDPKILEIIGKLLDDLKPSNNLIFKIGPAEKQEEWRLPTKVFPIDYNLELTTYLPGYGYKEDEKTLKFHGAVDIKAHVVEATDRIVLNADSLEIQDILIDTKNVTITRWQLSSKLQFLTIYLSKTIEPKSTINFTILYEGKIREDLKGYYLTRTSDNSKTLNAVTQFESTAARFMVPCFDEPEFKATWKVKLIHPDGTVALSNGIEMESGPTGDTGFTYTEFARTVKMSSYLLAVFVGDVQYKETVTDRGVRIRVYADPQKIDMVDYALNVSRVTVEGFEKQFGIEYPMEKIDFVAVEDFAFGAMENWGLIIHASSYILGKSKNVLSTVIHELAHQWFGNLVTMKFWDNLWLNEGFASYMTPYGYTFIDPEADRDFSQTSDQEYGLNGESEPSTSITKYVRKDDGDITNTGLIYSKGSSFIRMIEHIMGADNFNKAIRYYLNNHQYQNVVAYDLYEAFERFMPNGTVGPNGKPFNLVEFAKCWTHQSGYPTIQVQSIDNSSIQLTQHRRLYKNVTTFKEEDVCGHKWDVPIWYQVPGSDTVDLAWLGRNDENLVLNVTGPVVINANSNGYYRVLYSNQFYELLSTEFQERGKTQFLSDSSKIRLLNDIMNFIGEIDAKSILPIVETLANDDNLKIRQRAEKTLRKLKNQTGHSFDTDMTKPLFEKCSLNESFDECSSKIETVIMDEFCRKVRSDPSQENVTRYLLNWLNVEERLEYQSYFLKALSCADSGTLDRLLLAEYRELRKRVNFYMGMERNKVKMPAKQSREFLMFEHDV
;
A
#
# COMPACT_ATOMS: atom_id res chain seq x y z
N MET A 1 11.55 39.39 22.92
CA MET A 1 10.25 39.61 23.63
C MET A 1 9.65 38.26 23.95
N THR A 2 9.65 37.86 25.22
CA THR A 2 9.04 36.61 25.70
C THR A 2 7.51 36.75 25.61
N PRO A 3 6.77 35.84 24.95
CA PRO A 3 5.31 35.88 25.01
C PRO A 3 4.90 35.54 26.44
N LEU A 4 4.19 36.47 27.09
CA LEU A 4 3.54 36.24 28.38
C LEU A 4 2.62 35.02 28.28
N MET A 5 2.93 33.96 29.03
CA MET A 5 1.98 32.86 29.26
C MET A 5 0.70 33.45 29.87
N PRO A 6 -0.50 33.04 29.43
CA PRO A 6 -1.73 33.42 30.11
C PRO A 6 -1.67 32.87 31.54
N LYS A 7 -1.87 33.74 32.54
CA LYS A 7 -2.17 33.27 33.91
C LYS A 7 -3.48 32.51 33.85
N TYR A 8 -3.44 31.21 34.14
CA TYR A 8 -4.65 30.47 34.50
C TYR A 8 -5.28 31.13 35.74
N PRO A 9 -6.59 31.43 35.76
CA PRO A 9 -7.24 31.95 36.96
C PRO A 9 -7.08 30.93 38.10
N ASP A 10 -6.91 31.42 39.33
CA ASP A 10 -6.95 30.58 40.53
C ASP A 10 -8.28 29.82 40.55
N LEU A 11 -8.21 28.50 40.33
CA LEU A 11 -9.39 27.64 40.20
C LEU A 11 -10.07 27.31 41.54
N ASN A 12 -9.50 27.76 42.66
CA ASN A 12 -9.82 27.45 44.06
C ASN A 12 -11.28 27.75 44.51
N ASP A 13 -12.20 28.09 43.60
CA ASP A 13 -13.61 28.37 43.91
C ASP A 13 -14.59 27.99 42.77
N SER A 14 -14.19 27.15 41.83
CA SER A 14 -15.02 26.79 40.67
C SER A 14 -16.16 25.80 41.02
N PRO A 15 -17.34 25.86 40.35
CA PRO A 15 -18.41 24.88 40.51
C PRO A 15 -17.96 23.42 40.28
N LEU A 16 -16.92 23.25 39.46
CA LEU A 16 -16.32 21.97 39.11
C LEU A 16 -15.44 21.40 40.25
N GLU A 17 -14.76 22.25 41.00
CA GLU A 17 -14.00 21.83 42.20
C GLU A 17 -14.95 21.38 43.31
N LYS A 18 -16.06 22.09 43.52
CA LYS A 18 -17.15 21.65 44.43
C LYS A 18 -17.76 20.31 44.01
N PHE A 19 -17.87 20.04 42.71
CA PHE A 19 -18.30 18.73 42.19
C PHE A 19 -17.28 17.63 42.51
N LEU A 20 -15.98 17.85 42.31
CA LEU A 20 -14.95 16.87 42.68
C LEU A 20 -14.86 16.67 44.20
N GLU A 21 -15.01 17.71 45.01
CA GLU A 21 -15.08 17.59 46.47
C GLU A 21 -16.33 16.79 46.90
N SER A 22 -17.47 16.95 46.22
CA SER A 22 -18.66 16.11 46.45
C SER A 22 -18.40 14.62 46.18
N LEU A 23 -17.53 14.32 45.20
CA LEU A 23 -17.06 12.96 44.91
C LEU A 23 -16.00 12.44 45.89
N THR A 24 -15.61 13.20 46.92
CA THR A 24 -14.65 12.72 47.95
C THR A 24 -15.29 12.39 49.29
N THR A 25 -16.50 12.87 49.55
CA THR A 25 -17.07 12.83 50.91
C THR A 25 -17.87 11.57 51.24
N ARG A 26 -18.14 10.65 50.31
CA ARG A 26 -18.93 9.44 50.60
C ARG A 26 -18.49 8.21 49.80
N THR A 27 -17.85 7.25 50.47
CA THR A 27 -17.57 5.84 50.06
C THR A 27 -16.40 5.56 49.09
N LEU A 28 -15.85 4.32 49.11
CA LEU A 28 -14.76 3.84 48.23
C LEU A 28 -15.10 4.00 46.73
N ASN A 29 -16.37 3.87 46.36
CA ASN A 29 -16.87 4.06 44.99
C ASN A 29 -16.64 5.49 44.46
N SER A 30 -16.60 6.48 45.35
CA SER A 30 -16.43 7.89 44.97
C SER A 30 -14.99 8.23 44.56
N LYS A 31 -13.98 7.54 45.14
CA LYS A 31 -12.56 7.69 44.76
C LYS A 31 -12.23 7.08 43.39
N ILE A 32 -12.83 5.93 43.07
CA ILE A 32 -12.68 5.28 41.75
C ILE A 32 -13.36 6.11 40.67
N ALA A 33 -14.57 6.62 40.95
CA ALA A 33 -15.28 7.51 40.03
C ALA A 33 -14.47 8.78 39.73
N ARG A 34 -13.85 9.39 40.73
CA ARG A 34 -12.95 10.55 40.56
C ARG A 34 -11.73 10.22 39.70
N PHE A 35 -11.07 9.10 39.97
CA PHE A 35 -9.93 8.63 39.18
C PHE A 35 -10.33 8.41 37.71
N ALA A 36 -11.39 7.64 37.46
CA ALA A 36 -11.88 7.38 36.11
C ALA A 36 -12.30 8.67 35.39
N PHE A 37 -12.93 9.62 36.09
CA PHE A 37 -13.35 10.90 35.54
C PHE A 37 -12.15 11.74 35.08
N LEU A 38 -11.12 11.89 35.92
CA LEU A 38 -9.91 12.64 35.58
C LEU A 38 -9.13 12.02 34.42
N TRP A 39 -9.09 10.68 34.33
CA TRP A 39 -8.30 9.96 33.31
C TRP A 39 -8.98 9.81 31.96
N THR A 40 -10.32 9.84 31.89
CA THR A 40 -11.06 9.64 30.63
C THR A 40 -11.49 10.93 29.93
N ARG A 41 -11.52 12.06 30.64
CA ARG A 41 -12.06 13.34 30.12
C ARG A 41 -10.99 14.37 29.76
N GLN A 42 -9.71 14.06 29.99
CA GLN A 42 -8.60 14.99 29.75
C GLN A 42 -7.69 14.44 28.64
N ALA A 43 -7.35 15.28 27.68
CA ALA A 43 -6.39 14.94 26.64
C ALA A 43 -4.96 15.01 27.21
N GLY A 44 -4.14 14.02 26.88
CA GLY A 44 -2.73 13.99 27.26
C GLY A 44 -2.38 12.79 28.12
N LEU A 45 -1.08 12.67 28.39
CA LEU A 45 -0.51 11.63 29.24
C LEU A 45 0.11 12.32 30.46
N PRO A 46 -0.25 11.93 31.71
CA PRO A 46 0.31 12.56 32.88
C PRO A 46 1.83 12.42 32.89
N THR A 47 2.54 13.50 33.19
CA THR A 47 3.99 13.53 33.29
C THR A 47 4.36 13.98 34.68
N VAL A 48 5.17 13.18 35.39
CA VAL A 48 5.69 13.51 36.71
C VAL A 48 7.17 13.82 36.61
N ILE A 49 7.58 14.91 37.29
CA ILE A 49 8.96 15.33 37.45
C ILE A 49 9.41 14.91 38.83
N VAL A 50 10.52 14.18 38.91
CA VAL A 50 11.12 13.67 40.14
C VAL A 50 12.40 14.45 40.41
N SER A 51 12.50 15.05 41.59
CA SER A 51 13.63 15.89 41.98
C SER A 51 14.02 15.67 43.44
N LYS A 52 15.29 15.83 43.76
CA LYS A 52 15.80 15.77 45.14
C LYS A 52 15.60 17.12 45.84
N THR A 53 15.07 17.13 47.06
CA THR A 53 14.82 18.37 47.84
C THR A 53 15.57 18.40 49.17
N GLY A 54 16.54 17.51 49.37
CA GLY A 54 17.38 17.36 50.57
C GLY A 54 18.19 16.05 50.50
N SER A 55 19.00 15.75 51.52
CA SER A 55 19.84 14.53 51.54
C SER A 55 19.01 13.24 51.43
N ASP A 56 17.82 13.23 52.04
CA ASP A 56 17.00 12.02 52.18
C ASP A 56 15.54 12.24 51.74
N LYS A 57 15.29 13.18 50.81
CA LYS A 57 13.94 13.55 50.36
C LYS A 57 13.84 13.67 48.84
N ILE A 58 12.90 12.91 48.27
CA ILE A 58 12.54 12.93 46.85
C ILE A 58 11.16 13.56 46.70
N GLU A 59 11.07 14.63 45.93
CA GLU A 59 9.82 15.27 45.53
C GLU A 59 9.37 14.74 44.17
N ILE A 60 8.08 14.39 44.07
CA ILE A 60 7.43 13.98 42.83
C ILE A 60 6.34 15.00 42.53
N LYS A 61 6.54 15.76 41.46
CA LYS A 61 5.69 16.88 41.05
C LYS A 61 5.02 16.58 39.73
N GLN A 62 3.77 16.98 39.58
CA GLN A 62 3.08 16.83 38.29
C GLN A 62 3.31 18.04 37.39
N GLU A 63 3.75 17.81 36.16
CA GLU A 63 3.82 18.86 35.14
C GLU A 63 2.40 19.16 34.61
N ILE A 64 2.08 20.44 34.40
CA ILE A 64 0.81 20.84 33.77
C ILE A 64 1.00 20.74 32.26
N VAL A 65 0.47 19.69 31.63
CA VAL A 65 0.75 19.38 30.22
C VAL A 65 -0.39 19.82 29.27
N THR A 66 -1.57 20.17 29.77
CA THR A 66 -2.72 20.51 28.92
C THR A 66 -2.64 21.97 28.41
N LYS A 67 -2.46 22.15 27.09
CA LYS A 67 -2.64 23.43 26.38
C LYS A 67 -4.04 23.59 25.76
N SER A 68 -4.85 22.55 25.72
CA SER A 68 -6.17 22.56 25.07
C SER A 68 -7.16 21.61 25.74
N CYS A 69 -8.39 22.10 25.94
CA CYS A 69 -9.51 21.33 26.48
C CYS A 69 -10.37 20.74 25.38
N LEU A 70 -10.76 19.47 25.54
CA LEU A 70 -11.74 18.81 24.68
C LEU A 70 -13.18 18.91 25.22
N HIS A 71 -13.42 19.53 26.39
CA HIS A 71 -14.72 19.52 27.07
C HIS A 71 -15.24 20.94 27.40
N PRO A 72 -16.54 21.25 27.19
CA PRO A 72 -17.14 22.57 27.45
C PRO A 72 -17.10 23.04 28.90
N ASP A 73 -17.08 22.11 29.86
CA ASP A 73 -17.16 22.39 31.30
C ASP A 73 -15.81 22.73 31.97
N GLY A 74 -14.72 22.81 31.20
CA GLY A 74 -13.35 23.15 31.66
C GLY A 74 -12.40 21.95 31.82
N CYS A 75 -11.10 22.23 31.88
CA CYS A 75 -10.05 21.22 32.14
C CYS A 75 -9.57 21.25 33.59
N PHE A 76 -9.06 20.10 34.05
CA PHE A 76 -8.14 20.09 35.18
C PHE A 76 -6.69 20.25 34.66
N PRO A 77 -5.82 20.90 35.43
CA PRO A 77 -4.41 20.96 35.07
C PRO A 77 -3.65 19.66 35.40
N ARG A 78 -4.28 18.72 36.14
CA ARG A 78 -3.63 17.55 36.76
C ARG A 78 -4.56 16.33 36.91
N TRP A 79 -3.96 15.16 37.07
CA TRP A 79 -4.58 13.85 37.30
C TRP A 79 -4.33 13.35 38.73
N ASP A 80 -5.19 12.44 39.20
CA ASP A 80 -4.86 11.54 40.31
C ASP A 80 -3.96 10.42 39.80
N ILE A 81 -2.68 10.41 40.14
CA ILE A 81 -1.72 9.44 39.60
C ILE A 81 -1.33 8.41 40.68
N PRO A 82 -1.53 7.09 40.44
CA PRO A 82 -0.97 6.04 41.29
C PRO A 82 0.52 5.93 41.02
N ILE A 83 1.32 6.45 41.95
CA ILE A 83 2.78 6.47 41.86
C ILE A 83 3.31 5.14 42.38
N TRP A 84 3.65 4.24 41.46
CA TRP A 84 4.39 3.01 41.75
C TRP A 84 5.88 3.34 41.87
N TYR A 85 6.56 2.88 42.91
CA TYR A 85 7.99 3.16 43.10
C TYR A 85 8.72 2.12 43.94
N HIS A 86 10.03 2.01 43.77
CA HIS A 86 10.91 1.32 44.71
C HIS A 86 12.25 2.04 44.82
N ASP A 87 13.01 1.71 45.86
CA ASP A 87 14.39 2.18 46.01
C ASP A 87 15.27 1.57 44.91
N ALA A 88 16.24 2.32 44.36
CA ALA A 88 17.02 1.87 43.21
C ALA A 88 17.86 0.61 43.47
N ASP A 89 18.15 0.25 44.70
CA ASP A 89 18.85 -1.00 45.06
C ASP A 89 17.91 -2.16 45.38
N SER A 90 16.61 -1.99 45.18
CA SER A 90 15.56 -2.97 45.49
C SER A 90 14.65 -3.21 44.27
N SER A 91 13.89 -4.30 44.29
CA SER A 91 12.80 -4.59 43.34
C SER A 91 11.42 -4.60 44.01
N ASN A 92 11.34 -4.19 45.28
CA ASN A 92 10.09 -4.24 46.04
C ASN A 92 9.21 -3.01 45.77
N THR A 93 8.32 -3.13 44.79
CA THR A 93 7.43 -2.05 44.34
C THR A 93 6.39 -1.67 45.40
N LYS A 94 6.41 -0.39 45.81
CA LYS A 94 5.47 0.30 46.70
C LYS A 94 4.52 1.17 45.87
N LEU A 95 3.35 1.49 46.42
CA LEU A 95 2.36 2.37 45.80
C LEU A 95 2.04 3.56 46.71
N THR A 96 2.03 4.76 46.13
CA THR A 96 1.47 5.97 46.73
C THR A 96 0.60 6.72 45.71
N TRP A 97 -0.02 7.82 46.10
CA TRP A 97 -0.91 8.59 45.23
C TRP A 97 -0.51 10.06 45.17
N LEU A 98 -0.31 10.58 43.96
CA LEU A 98 -0.18 12.02 43.69
C LEU A 98 -1.54 12.53 43.20
N LEU A 99 -2.31 13.14 44.11
CA LEU A 99 -3.67 13.60 43.81
C LEU A 99 -3.67 14.87 42.95
N TYR A 100 -4.73 15.08 42.16
CA TYR A 100 -4.87 16.19 41.22
C TYR A 100 -4.76 17.58 41.88
N ASN A 101 -5.22 17.69 43.14
CA ASN A 101 -5.19 18.91 43.94
C ASN A 101 -3.85 19.11 44.66
N LEU A 102 -2.95 18.12 44.64
CA LEU A 102 -1.60 18.23 45.16
C LEU A 102 -0.65 18.64 44.04
N LYS A 103 0.15 19.69 44.29
CA LYS A 103 1.20 20.12 43.35
C LYS A 103 2.33 19.09 43.28
N SER A 104 2.69 18.50 44.41
CA SER A 104 3.73 17.48 44.57
C SER A 104 3.50 16.63 45.83
N ILE A 105 4.20 15.50 45.91
CA ILE A 105 4.34 14.68 47.12
C ILE A 105 5.83 14.52 47.44
N GLN A 106 6.17 14.33 48.72
CA GLN A 106 7.54 14.03 49.15
C GLN A 106 7.62 12.62 49.74
N LEU A 107 8.66 11.89 49.34
CA LEU A 107 9.00 10.57 49.85
C LEU A 107 10.39 10.63 50.49
N ASN A 108 10.55 9.97 51.63
CA ASN A 108 11.84 9.88 52.30
C ASN A 108 12.63 8.70 51.72
N SER A 109 13.76 8.98 51.09
CA SER A 109 14.73 7.96 50.69
C SER A 109 16.10 8.61 50.54
N SER A 110 17.13 7.93 51.04
CA SER A 110 18.54 8.31 50.93
C SER A 110 19.19 7.84 49.62
N ILE A 111 18.47 7.05 48.81
CA ILE A 111 18.87 6.48 47.52
C ILE A 111 17.81 6.89 46.48
N PRO A 112 18.16 7.08 45.18
CA PRO A 112 17.17 7.37 44.16
C PRO A 112 16.00 6.39 44.15
N LEU A 113 14.80 6.92 43.90
CA LEU A 113 13.61 6.10 43.71
C LEU A 113 13.38 5.88 42.22
N ILE A 114 13.13 4.63 41.82
CA ILE A 114 12.61 4.32 40.49
C ILE A 114 11.10 4.43 40.52
N ILE A 115 10.58 5.48 39.92
CA ILE A 115 9.16 5.76 39.75
C ILE A 115 8.64 5.10 38.46
N ASN A 116 7.41 4.60 38.53
CA ASN A 116 6.75 3.77 37.52
C ASN A 116 7.50 2.46 37.19
N ALA A 117 8.11 1.87 38.22
CA ALA A 117 8.76 0.57 38.11
C ALA A 117 7.82 -0.50 37.53
N ASP A 118 8.38 -1.35 36.67
CA ASP A 118 7.72 -2.37 35.85
C ASP A 118 6.67 -1.86 34.85
N SER A 119 6.56 -0.54 34.67
CA SER A 119 5.53 0.09 33.82
C SER A 119 4.09 -0.17 34.30
N ASN A 120 3.88 -0.29 35.62
CA ASN A 120 2.57 -0.54 36.23
C ASN A 120 1.58 0.63 36.10
N GLY A 121 2.06 1.83 35.78
CA GLY A 121 1.27 3.05 35.63
C GLY A 121 1.33 3.65 34.22
N LEU A 122 0.22 4.29 33.80
CA LEU A 122 0.09 4.95 32.51
C LEU A 122 0.51 6.43 32.59
N TYR A 123 1.77 6.70 32.97
CA TYR A 123 2.31 8.06 33.04
C TYR A 123 3.80 8.07 32.72
N LYS A 124 4.32 9.23 32.33
CA LYS A 124 5.75 9.45 32.05
C LYS A 124 6.47 9.94 33.29
N VAL A 125 7.71 9.50 33.45
CA VAL A 125 8.56 9.92 34.56
C VAL A 125 9.77 10.65 34.02
N LEU A 126 9.96 11.88 34.50
CA LEU A 126 11.09 12.72 34.16
C LEU A 126 11.91 12.97 35.42
N TYR A 127 13.16 12.49 35.46
CA TYR A 127 14.07 12.79 36.57
C TYR A 127 14.84 14.09 36.30
N THR A 128 15.32 14.75 37.34
CA THR A 128 16.36 15.77 37.22
C THR A 128 17.68 15.16 36.78
N ASP A 129 18.58 15.98 36.22
CA ASP A 129 19.89 15.53 35.72
C ASP A 129 20.68 14.76 36.79
N GLU A 130 20.76 15.30 38.01
CA GLU A 130 21.39 14.64 39.18
C GLU A 130 20.82 13.25 39.46
N LEU A 131 19.50 13.07 39.36
CA LEU A 131 18.85 11.79 39.64
C LEU A 131 19.05 10.80 38.51
N TYR A 132 19.11 11.23 37.25
CA TYR A 132 19.47 10.33 36.14
C TYR A 132 20.89 9.80 36.27
N GLU A 133 21.83 10.63 36.71
CA GLU A 133 23.20 10.22 36.97
C GLU A 133 23.26 9.22 38.14
N GLU A 134 22.64 9.54 39.29
CA GLU A 134 22.59 8.64 40.44
C GLU A 134 21.90 7.30 40.08
N ILE A 135 20.79 7.32 39.32
CA ILE A 135 20.11 6.10 38.84
C ILE A 135 21.01 5.31 37.90
N GLY A 136 21.71 5.96 36.97
CA GLY A 136 22.65 5.30 36.08
C GLY A 136 23.80 4.61 36.83
N GLU A 137 24.34 5.24 37.87
CA GLU A 137 25.35 4.63 38.74
C GLU A 137 24.82 3.44 39.56
N GLN A 138 23.55 3.48 39.99
CA GLN A 138 22.91 2.31 40.61
C GLN A 138 22.68 1.19 39.59
N LEU A 139 22.27 1.51 38.36
CA LEU A 139 22.11 0.53 37.29
C LEU A 139 23.43 -0.18 36.97
N LYS A 140 24.57 0.50 36.99
CA LYS A 140 25.89 -0.16 36.81
C LYS A 140 26.14 -1.25 37.85
N LYS A 141 25.70 -1.05 39.10
CA LYS A 141 25.91 -1.97 40.22
C LYS A 141 24.84 -3.05 40.32
N PHE A 142 23.61 -2.72 39.96
CA PHE A 142 22.44 -3.54 40.25
C PHE A 142 21.58 -3.86 39.01
N SER A 143 22.05 -3.65 37.78
CA SER A 143 21.25 -3.85 36.55
C SER A 143 20.44 -5.15 36.52
N LYS A 144 20.95 -6.25 37.08
CA LYS A 144 20.25 -7.56 37.10
C LYS A 144 18.99 -7.63 37.97
N ILE A 145 18.80 -6.71 38.92
CA ILE A 145 17.61 -6.71 39.78
C ILE A 145 16.40 -6.06 39.11
N TYR A 146 16.61 -5.26 38.05
CA TYR A 146 15.55 -4.57 37.33
C TYR A 146 14.98 -5.42 36.21
N SER A 147 13.66 -5.40 36.07
CA SER A 147 12.99 -6.02 34.93
C SER A 147 13.34 -5.34 33.61
N PRO A 148 13.31 -6.06 32.47
CA PRO A 148 13.49 -5.46 31.15
C PRO A 148 12.52 -4.31 30.86
N SER A 149 11.28 -4.38 31.36
CA SER A 149 10.29 -3.30 31.19
C SER A 149 10.70 -2.03 31.94
N THR A 150 11.23 -2.15 33.16
CA THR A 150 11.75 -1.00 33.92
C THR A 150 12.92 -0.33 33.20
N LYS A 151 13.91 -1.12 32.77
CA LYS A 151 15.09 -0.63 32.03
C LYS A 151 14.69 0.06 30.73
N TYR A 152 13.81 -0.58 29.97
CA TYR A 152 13.31 -0.03 28.71
C TYR A 152 12.56 1.28 28.95
N ARG A 153 11.71 1.34 29.98
CA ARG A 153 10.93 2.55 30.29
C ARG A 153 11.82 3.73 30.68
N LEU A 154 12.83 3.51 31.52
CA LEU A 154 13.82 4.52 31.91
C LEU A 154 14.52 5.12 30.67
N LEU A 155 14.93 4.28 29.71
CA LEU A 155 15.56 4.71 28.47
C LEU A 155 14.59 5.46 27.53
N THR A 156 13.34 5.02 27.42
CA THR A 156 12.35 5.67 26.55
C THR A 156 11.86 7.00 27.10
N ASP A 157 11.65 7.10 28.42
CA ASP A 157 11.22 8.37 29.05
C ASP A 157 12.36 9.39 29.01
N ALA A 158 13.62 8.94 29.16
CA ALA A 158 14.81 9.77 28.93
C ALA A 158 14.92 10.30 27.49
N SER A 159 14.63 9.46 26.48
CA SER A 159 14.73 9.84 25.06
C SER A 159 13.81 11.02 24.69
N GLU A 160 12.63 11.11 25.30
CA GLU A 160 11.72 12.22 25.07
C GLU A 160 12.19 13.53 25.70
N GLN A 161 12.89 13.47 26.84
CA GLN A 161 13.47 14.68 27.44
C GLN A 161 14.56 15.28 26.56
N VAL A 162 15.37 14.44 25.95
CA VAL A 162 16.35 14.86 24.95
C VAL A 162 15.63 15.48 23.74
N TRP A 163 14.48 14.94 23.31
CA TRP A 163 13.73 15.43 22.15
C TRP A 163 13.14 16.83 22.37
N LYS A 164 12.68 17.12 23.60
CA LYS A 164 12.12 18.42 23.98
C LYS A 164 13.20 19.51 24.22
N ARG A 165 14.49 19.22 23.98
CA ARG A 165 15.65 20.13 24.11
C ARG A 165 15.82 20.79 25.50
N ASN A 166 15.31 20.18 26.57
CA ASN A 166 15.22 20.84 27.88
C ASN A 166 16.28 20.43 28.92
N LYS A 167 17.23 19.52 28.60
CA LYS A 167 18.15 18.92 29.57
C LYS A 167 19.53 18.57 29.00
N ASN A 168 20.53 18.44 29.88
CA ASN A 168 21.92 18.15 29.51
C ASN A 168 22.04 16.68 29.07
N ALA A 169 22.53 16.44 27.84
CA ALA A 169 22.69 15.10 27.30
C ALA A 169 23.67 14.22 28.12
N SER A 170 24.55 14.82 28.93
CA SER A 170 25.55 14.10 29.75
C SER A 170 24.96 13.30 30.89
N SER A 171 23.82 13.73 31.44
CA SER A 171 23.22 13.10 32.63
C SER A 171 22.70 11.69 32.35
N PHE A 172 22.52 11.33 31.07
CA PHE A 172 22.08 9.99 30.65
C PHE A 172 23.22 9.00 30.42
N LEU A 173 24.49 9.45 30.36
CA LEU A 173 25.63 8.59 30.02
C LEU A 173 25.81 7.42 30.98
N PRO A 174 25.76 7.58 32.32
CA PRO A 174 25.93 6.46 33.24
C PRO A 174 24.87 5.37 33.05
N MET A 175 23.64 5.78 32.70
CA MET A 175 22.53 4.86 32.42
C MET A 175 22.69 4.15 31.08
N ILE A 176 23.15 4.86 30.04
CA ILE A 176 23.45 4.25 28.74
C ILE A 176 24.57 3.22 28.91
N GLU A 177 25.67 3.58 29.59
CA GLU A 177 26.80 2.68 29.86
C GLU A 177 26.37 1.41 30.58
N ALA A 178 25.45 1.51 31.54
CA ALA A 178 24.95 0.37 32.29
C ALA A 178 24.11 -0.61 31.44
N LEU A 179 23.47 -0.14 30.37
CA LEU A 179 22.42 -0.85 29.64
C LEU A 179 22.71 -1.08 28.15
N ILE A 180 23.79 -0.51 27.61
CA ILE A 180 24.15 -0.59 26.18
C ILE A 180 24.52 -2.00 25.70
N ASP A 181 24.90 -2.87 26.64
CA ASP A 181 25.19 -4.29 26.42
C ASP A 181 24.24 -5.20 27.22
N ASP A 182 23.05 -4.69 27.61
CA ASP A 182 22.07 -5.49 28.35
C ASP A 182 21.67 -6.75 27.57
N ASP A 183 21.45 -7.86 28.29
CA ASP A 183 21.09 -9.16 27.70
C ASP A 183 19.78 -9.07 26.88
N ASN A 184 18.85 -8.20 27.30
CA ASN A 184 17.59 -8.00 26.59
C ASN A 184 17.75 -7.08 25.37
N GLU A 185 17.43 -7.61 24.19
CA GLU A 185 17.61 -6.90 22.91
C GLU A 185 16.85 -5.57 22.82
N HIS A 186 15.66 -5.47 23.39
CA HIS A 186 14.87 -4.24 23.35
C HIS A 186 15.48 -3.14 24.23
N VAL A 187 15.99 -3.50 25.41
CA VAL A 187 16.73 -2.58 26.30
C VAL A 187 18.01 -2.12 25.60
N ARG A 188 18.77 -3.06 25.04
CA ARG A 188 20.01 -2.79 24.29
C ARG A 188 19.78 -1.85 23.11
N ARG A 189 18.73 -2.07 22.33
CA ARG A 189 18.37 -1.20 21.19
C ARG A 189 17.88 0.18 21.65
N ALA A 190 17.13 0.27 22.75
CA ALA A 190 16.71 1.54 23.32
C ALA A 190 17.91 2.37 23.83
N ALA A 191 18.89 1.73 24.49
CA ALA A 191 20.10 2.38 24.95
C ALA A 191 20.94 2.92 23.77
N LYS A 192 21.08 2.13 22.70
CA LYS A 192 21.77 2.56 21.47
C LYS A 192 21.06 3.72 20.77
N LYS A 193 19.73 3.71 20.74
CA LYS A 193 18.93 4.83 20.19
C LYS A 193 19.10 6.10 21.02
N LEU A 194 19.05 5.99 22.35
CA LEU A 194 19.25 7.12 23.26
C LEU A 194 20.67 7.71 23.09
N LEU A 195 21.70 6.86 22.95
CA LEU A 195 23.09 7.30 22.68
C LEU A 195 23.21 8.06 21.36
N ALA A 196 22.70 7.50 20.26
CA ALA A 196 22.74 8.16 18.94
C ALA A 196 21.99 9.50 18.96
N PHE A 197 20.90 9.57 19.73
CA PHE A 197 20.08 10.76 19.82
C PHE A 197 20.72 11.84 20.71
N ALA A 198 21.29 11.46 21.86
CA ALA A 198 22.07 12.34 22.73
C ALA A 198 23.30 12.93 22.01
N SER A 199 24.02 12.10 21.24
CA SER A 199 25.16 12.53 20.41
C SER A 199 24.76 13.59 19.38
N ARG A 200 23.68 13.36 18.62
CA ARG A 200 23.19 14.31 17.60
C ARG A 200 22.77 15.66 18.18
N ILE A 201 22.16 15.67 19.37
CA ILE A 201 21.77 16.92 20.05
C ILE A 201 23.00 17.67 20.58
N ALA A 202 23.99 16.97 21.15
CA ALA A 202 25.26 17.57 21.57
C ALA A 202 26.01 18.23 20.40
N THR A 203 25.99 17.62 19.20
CA THR A 203 26.58 18.22 17.98
C THR A 203 25.83 19.46 17.49
N ILE A 204 24.49 19.51 17.67
CA ILE A 204 23.64 20.64 17.25
C ILE A 204 23.73 21.82 18.24
N GLN A 205 23.97 21.57 19.53
CA GLN A 205 24.04 22.60 20.56
C GLN A 205 25.42 23.28 20.70
N LEU A 206 26.43 22.89 19.90
CA LEU A 206 27.78 23.48 19.87
C LEU A 206 28.39 23.63 21.28
N GLU A 207 28.30 22.60 22.12
CA GLU A 207 28.99 22.58 23.41
C GLU A 207 30.46 22.15 23.18
N PRO A 208 31.43 23.09 23.11
CA PRO A 208 32.72 22.84 22.44
C PRO A 208 33.68 21.94 23.22
N GLU A 209 33.35 21.61 24.47
CA GLU A 209 34.12 20.74 25.37
C GLU A 209 33.19 19.73 26.09
N ASN A 210 32.20 19.18 25.38
CA ASN A 210 31.18 18.34 26.00
C ASN A 210 31.69 16.91 26.33
N PRO A 211 31.64 16.46 27.61
CA PRO A 211 32.00 15.10 28.01
C PRO A 211 31.14 14.00 27.35
N VAL A 212 29.99 14.34 26.75
CA VAL A 212 29.18 13.45 25.90
C VAL A 212 29.87 13.17 24.58
N VAL A 213 30.51 14.17 23.97
CA VAL A 213 31.26 13.98 22.71
C VAL A 213 32.53 13.20 23.01
N GLN A 214 33.23 13.52 24.09
CA GLN A 214 34.44 12.82 24.50
C GLN A 214 34.15 11.40 25.03
N GLY A 215 33.08 11.21 25.81
CA GLY A 215 32.60 9.90 26.24
C GLY A 215 32.05 9.06 25.09
N TYR A 216 31.43 9.68 24.09
CA TYR A 216 31.05 9.04 22.83
C TYR A 216 32.29 8.64 22.03
N GLU A 217 33.30 9.50 21.91
CA GLU A 217 34.59 9.19 21.29
C GLU A 217 35.34 8.07 22.03
N ASP A 218 35.38 8.09 23.37
CA ASP A 218 36.00 7.05 24.20
C ASP A 218 35.24 5.71 24.11
N LEU A 219 33.90 5.74 24.06
CA LEU A 219 33.07 4.55 23.81
C LEU A 219 33.25 4.03 22.38
N LEU A 220 33.34 4.90 21.37
CA LEU A 220 33.65 4.52 19.99
C LEU A 220 35.05 3.93 19.92
N VAL A 221 36.05 4.52 20.57
CA VAL A 221 37.42 3.99 20.65
C VAL A 221 37.39 2.65 21.36
N LYS A 222 36.68 2.46 22.48
CA LYS A 222 36.54 1.16 23.16
C LYS A 222 35.81 0.11 22.32
N TYR A 223 34.82 0.53 21.53
CA TYR A 223 34.04 -0.34 20.63
C TYR A 223 34.86 -0.75 19.40
N PHE A 224 35.62 0.19 18.81
CA PHE A 224 36.43 -0.02 17.60
C PHE A 224 37.86 -0.51 17.89
N SER A 225 38.38 -0.37 19.11
CA SER A 225 39.65 -1.00 19.52
C SER A 225 39.51 -2.50 19.77
N SER A 226 38.28 -3.01 19.86
CA SER A 226 38.01 -4.47 19.80
C SER A 226 38.01 -5.02 18.36
N THR A 227 38.15 -4.16 17.34
CA THR A 227 38.28 -4.54 15.93
C THR A 227 39.67 -4.14 15.39
N PRO A 228 40.52 -5.07 14.91
CA PRO A 228 41.96 -4.80 14.66
C PRO A 228 42.34 -3.85 13.51
N SER A 229 41.46 -2.97 12.99
CA SER A 229 41.71 -2.27 11.72
C SER A 229 41.63 -0.73 11.71
N PHE A 230 41.60 -0.05 12.86
CA PHE A 230 41.38 1.41 12.91
C PHE A 230 42.52 2.25 13.53
N ALA A 231 43.77 1.86 13.33
CA ALA A 231 44.93 2.57 13.90
C ALA A 231 45.47 3.78 13.09
N ASN A 232 44.81 4.25 12.02
CA ASN A 232 45.43 5.19 11.06
C ASN A 232 44.59 6.43 10.69
N PHE A 233 43.97 7.11 11.65
CA PHE A 233 43.48 8.48 11.40
C PHE A 233 43.67 9.38 12.64
N SER A 234 44.86 9.97 12.73
CA SER A 234 45.12 11.18 13.52
C SER A 234 45.73 12.22 12.57
N GLY A 235 45.08 13.39 12.42
CA GLY A 235 45.59 14.45 11.55
C GLY A 235 44.62 15.60 11.23
N SER A 236 44.43 16.50 12.21
CA SER A 236 44.13 17.95 12.13
C SER A 236 43.42 18.57 10.90
N ALA A 237 42.18 19.07 11.10
CA ALA A 237 41.77 20.48 10.92
C ALA A 237 40.26 20.63 11.17
N THR A 238 39.87 21.57 12.04
CA THR A 238 38.49 21.81 12.52
C THR A 238 37.66 22.69 11.59
N PHE A 239 36.42 22.28 11.37
CA PHE A 239 35.44 22.78 10.40
C PHE A 239 34.81 24.16 10.74
N LEU A 240 35.32 24.89 11.74
CA LEU A 240 34.61 25.99 12.42
C LEU A 240 35.08 27.42 12.10
N ASP A 241 36.08 27.64 11.23
CA ASP A 241 36.73 28.95 11.10
C ASP A 241 36.23 29.87 9.95
N VAL A 242 35.17 29.54 9.20
CA VAL A 242 34.94 30.23 7.90
C VAL A 242 33.80 31.27 7.82
N PHE A 243 32.82 31.38 8.73
CA PHE A 243 31.70 32.31 8.45
C PHE A 243 31.20 33.17 9.62
N GLY A 244 31.41 34.49 9.48
CA GLY A 244 30.90 35.56 10.35
C GLY A 244 30.04 36.62 9.61
N SER A 245 28.96 37.03 10.30
CA SER A 245 28.20 38.31 10.35
C SER A 245 27.75 39.09 9.08
N GLU A 246 26.42 39.20 8.84
CA GLU A 246 25.55 40.39 9.06
C GLU A 246 24.11 40.15 8.56
N PHE A 247 23.11 40.69 9.29
CA PHE A 247 21.68 40.38 9.24
C PHE A 247 20.88 41.43 8.44
N ASP A 248 20.38 41.06 7.25
CA ASP A 248 19.08 41.46 6.66
C ASP A 248 18.87 40.83 5.27
N THR A 249 19.96 40.41 4.62
CA THR A 249 19.95 39.56 3.41
C THR A 249 19.57 38.10 3.70
N GLN A 250 19.49 37.72 4.97
CA GLN A 250 19.31 36.33 5.39
C GLN A 250 17.91 35.79 5.17
N GLU A 251 16.80 36.53 5.25
CA GLU A 251 15.49 35.91 4.99
C GLU A 251 15.28 35.53 3.52
N ILE A 252 15.83 36.33 2.59
CA ILE A 252 15.81 36.03 1.16
C ILE A 252 16.80 34.90 0.84
N LEU A 253 18.03 34.95 1.35
CA LEU A 253 19.02 33.87 1.17
C LEU A 253 18.63 32.57 1.88
N ILE A 254 17.98 32.62 3.04
CA ILE A 254 17.45 31.45 3.74
C ILE A 254 16.24 30.90 2.99
N SER A 255 15.39 31.71 2.37
CA SER A 255 14.34 31.20 1.48
C SER A 255 14.91 30.52 0.21
N ILE A 256 16.04 31.03 -0.30
CA ILE A 256 16.79 30.47 -1.44
C ILE A 256 17.58 29.20 -1.03
N LEU A 257 18.04 29.10 0.23
CA LEU A 257 18.85 27.99 0.75
C LEU A 257 18.01 26.90 1.45
N ILE A 258 16.76 27.17 1.82
CA ILE A 258 15.83 26.18 2.40
C ILE A 258 15.11 25.37 1.31
N ASP A 259 15.05 25.86 0.07
CA ASP A 259 14.44 25.12 -1.04
C ASP A 259 15.37 24.00 -1.51
N LYS A 260 14.93 22.74 -1.28
CA LYS A 260 15.69 21.53 -1.60
C LYS A 260 15.67 21.15 -3.09
N ASN A 261 15.07 21.99 -3.95
CA ASN A 261 14.87 21.72 -5.37
C ASN A 261 15.40 22.89 -6.23
N PHE A 262 16.47 22.64 -6.98
CA PHE A 262 17.18 23.61 -7.80
C PHE A 262 16.31 24.21 -8.92
N ASP A 263 15.35 23.46 -9.44
CA ASP A 263 14.52 23.88 -10.57
C ASP A 263 13.41 24.85 -10.15
N GLN A 264 12.81 24.64 -8.97
CA GLN A 264 11.87 25.61 -8.39
C GLN A 264 12.54 26.92 -7.99
N MET A 265 13.81 26.86 -7.57
CA MET A 265 14.63 28.05 -7.33
C MET A 265 14.86 28.83 -8.63
N LEU A 266 15.19 28.15 -9.74
CA LEU A 266 15.41 28.79 -11.04
C LEU A 266 14.13 29.39 -11.63
N GLU A 267 13.00 28.67 -11.56
CA GLU A 267 11.69 29.17 -11.98
C GLU A 267 11.27 30.39 -11.17
N ARG A 268 11.52 30.42 -9.85
CA ARG A 268 11.26 31.58 -9.01
C ARG A 268 12.19 32.75 -9.29
N LEU A 269 13.48 32.52 -9.56
CA LEU A 269 14.42 33.57 -9.96
C LEU A 269 14.02 34.21 -11.29
N VAL A 270 13.57 33.41 -12.27
CA VAL A 270 13.06 33.91 -13.57
C VAL A 270 11.71 34.60 -13.41
N TYR A 271 10.84 34.09 -12.55
CA TYR A 271 9.56 34.72 -12.20
C TYR A 271 9.77 36.06 -11.49
N TRP A 272 10.68 36.14 -10.51
CA TRP A 272 11.03 37.38 -9.81
C TRP A 272 11.80 38.36 -10.68
N GLN A 273 12.64 37.91 -11.61
CA GLN A 273 13.24 38.80 -12.60
C GLN A 273 12.17 39.53 -13.44
N LYS A 274 11.01 38.90 -13.65
CA LYS A 274 9.88 39.47 -14.42
C LYS A 274 8.87 40.25 -13.57
N THR A 275 8.86 40.05 -12.25
CA THR A 275 7.80 40.57 -11.37
C THR A 275 8.31 41.48 -10.24
N GLU A 276 9.60 41.45 -9.92
CA GLU A 276 10.24 42.28 -8.89
C GLU A 276 10.53 43.68 -9.42
N THR A 277 10.42 44.67 -8.54
CA THR A 277 10.58 46.10 -8.86
C THR A 277 11.72 46.76 -8.08
N ASP A 278 12.26 46.12 -7.03
CA ASP A 278 13.43 46.63 -6.30
C ASP A 278 14.73 46.48 -7.12
N PRO A 279 15.44 47.58 -7.45
CA PRO A 279 16.64 47.54 -8.28
C PRO A 279 17.81 46.73 -7.69
N LYS A 280 17.96 46.69 -6.36
CA LYS A 280 19.05 45.94 -5.72
C LYS A 280 18.78 44.44 -5.74
N ILE A 281 17.51 44.04 -5.60
CA ILE A 281 17.11 42.64 -5.71
C ILE A 281 17.22 42.17 -7.16
N LEU A 282 16.81 43.00 -8.13
CA LEU A 282 17.01 42.72 -9.56
C LEU A 282 18.49 42.57 -9.94
N GLU A 283 19.39 43.35 -9.34
CA GLU A 283 20.85 43.22 -9.55
C GLU A 283 21.39 41.89 -8.98
N ILE A 284 20.93 41.48 -7.80
CA ILE A 284 21.33 40.22 -7.16
C ILE A 284 20.78 39.03 -7.96
N ILE A 285 19.51 39.06 -8.37
CA ILE A 285 18.88 38.05 -9.24
C ILE A 285 19.60 37.98 -10.59
N GLY A 286 19.98 39.13 -11.16
CA GLY A 286 20.73 39.21 -12.41
C GLY A 286 22.10 38.53 -12.32
N LYS A 287 22.88 38.81 -11.27
CA LYS A 287 24.18 38.16 -11.02
C LYS A 287 24.03 36.65 -10.80
N LEU A 288 23.05 36.22 -10.01
CA LEU A 288 22.75 34.81 -9.80
C LEU A 288 22.38 34.09 -11.11
N LEU A 289 21.55 34.70 -11.95
CA LEU A 289 21.17 34.13 -13.25
C LEU A 289 22.32 34.13 -14.26
N ASP A 290 23.25 35.09 -14.20
CA ASP A 290 24.41 35.15 -15.09
C ASP A 290 25.51 34.14 -14.68
N ASP A 291 25.73 33.93 -13.38
CA ASP A 291 26.64 32.90 -12.87
C ASP A 291 26.11 31.47 -13.15
N LEU A 292 24.80 31.32 -13.40
CA LEU A 292 24.12 30.06 -13.68
C LEU A 292 23.95 29.72 -15.18
N LYS A 293 24.49 30.52 -16.11
CA LYS A 293 24.43 30.26 -17.56
C LYS A 293 25.62 29.43 -18.08
N PRO A 294 25.40 28.27 -18.73
CA PRO A 294 26.34 27.73 -19.71
C PRO A 294 25.98 28.22 -21.13
N SER A 295 27.00 28.64 -21.87
CA SER A 295 26.92 29.17 -23.23
C SER A 295 26.39 28.18 -24.29
N ASN A 296 25.26 28.57 -24.91
CA ASN A 296 24.70 28.26 -26.25
C ASN A 296 24.90 26.87 -26.89
N ASN A 297 23.85 26.06 -26.93
CA ASN A 297 23.06 25.76 -28.14
C ASN A 297 21.85 24.87 -27.82
N LEU A 298 20.69 25.23 -28.39
CA LEU A 298 19.37 24.63 -28.15
C LEU A 298 19.34 23.10 -28.33
N ILE A 299 19.07 22.39 -27.23
CA ILE A 299 18.20 21.21 -27.14
C ILE A 299 17.45 21.36 -25.81
N PHE A 300 16.12 21.53 -25.84
CA PHE A 300 15.32 21.30 -24.63
C PHE A 300 15.36 19.79 -24.35
N LYS A 301 16.34 19.39 -23.56
CA LYS A 301 16.50 18.04 -23.01
C LYS A 301 16.72 18.17 -21.51
N ILE A 302 15.91 17.39 -20.80
CA ILE A 302 16.06 16.97 -19.39
C ILE A 302 15.41 17.98 -18.42
N GLY A 303 14.40 17.50 -17.68
CA GLY A 303 13.89 18.16 -16.47
C GLY A 303 14.99 18.23 -15.40
N PRO A 304 14.66 18.49 -14.12
CA PRO A 304 15.71 18.51 -13.11
C PRO A 304 16.44 17.17 -13.15
N ALA A 305 17.76 17.21 -13.24
CA ALA A 305 18.54 16.10 -12.72
C ALA A 305 18.23 16.08 -11.22
N GLU A 306 17.22 15.29 -10.83
CA GLU A 306 17.10 14.78 -9.47
C GLU A 306 18.50 14.42 -9.03
N LYS A 307 18.90 14.87 -7.84
CA LYS A 307 20.14 14.42 -7.24
C LYS A 307 20.01 12.91 -7.17
N GLN A 308 20.64 12.23 -8.12
CA GLN A 308 20.39 10.82 -8.38
C GLN A 308 20.57 10.11 -7.04
N GLU A 309 19.47 9.57 -6.52
CA GLU A 309 19.52 8.95 -5.20
C GLU A 309 20.66 7.93 -5.24
N GLU A 310 21.47 7.83 -4.18
CA GLU A 310 22.72 7.04 -4.24
C GLU A 310 22.49 5.56 -4.61
N TRP A 311 21.25 5.08 -4.52
CA TRP A 311 20.81 3.74 -4.86
C TRP A 311 20.22 3.60 -6.28
N ARG A 312 20.14 4.68 -7.07
CA ARG A 312 19.76 4.68 -8.49
C ARG A 312 20.98 4.43 -9.38
N LEU A 313 20.81 3.67 -10.46
CA LEU A 313 21.87 3.33 -11.41
C LEU A 313 22.31 4.54 -12.25
N PRO A 314 23.62 4.83 -12.38
CA PRO A 314 24.11 5.87 -13.28
C PRO A 314 23.62 5.69 -14.73
N THR A 315 23.12 6.77 -15.34
CA THR A 315 22.62 6.78 -16.73
C THR A 315 23.74 6.91 -17.78
N LYS A 316 24.97 6.52 -17.43
CA LYS A 316 26.14 6.61 -18.33
C LYS A 316 26.23 5.47 -19.31
N VAL A 317 25.70 4.30 -18.93
CA VAL A 317 25.76 3.06 -19.68
C VAL A 317 24.37 2.46 -19.72
N PHE A 318 23.89 2.11 -20.90
CA PHE A 318 22.57 1.51 -21.09
C PHE A 318 22.70 0.17 -21.82
N PRO A 319 22.01 -0.88 -21.36
CA PRO A 319 22.05 -2.17 -22.03
C PRO A 319 21.37 -2.10 -23.41
N ILE A 320 21.82 -2.97 -24.32
CA ILE A 320 21.25 -3.19 -25.65
C ILE A 320 20.64 -4.59 -25.70
N ASP A 321 21.46 -5.59 -25.39
CA ASP A 321 21.05 -6.99 -25.37
C ASP A 321 21.74 -7.78 -24.26
N TYR A 322 21.02 -8.78 -23.78
CA TYR A 322 21.46 -9.81 -22.85
C TYR A 322 21.35 -11.17 -23.52
N ASN A 323 22.42 -11.96 -23.51
CA ASN A 323 22.35 -13.40 -23.80
C ASN A 323 22.61 -14.14 -22.48
N LEU A 324 21.56 -14.74 -21.93
CA LEU A 324 21.56 -15.39 -20.62
C LEU A 324 21.53 -16.90 -20.81
N GLU A 325 22.57 -17.60 -20.33
CA GLU A 325 22.56 -19.04 -20.12
C GLU A 325 22.43 -19.31 -18.62
N LEU A 326 21.43 -20.11 -18.23
CA LEU A 326 21.13 -20.41 -16.84
C LEU A 326 20.98 -21.92 -16.64
N THR A 327 21.81 -22.52 -15.80
CA THR A 327 21.70 -23.91 -15.38
C THR A 327 21.02 -23.99 -14.01
N THR A 328 19.91 -24.74 -13.91
CA THR A 328 19.12 -24.90 -12.68
C THR A 328 19.31 -26.29 -12.09
N TYR A 329 19.76 -26.39 -10.84
CA TYR A 329 19.97 -27.67 -10.15
C TYR A 329 18.78 -27.96 -9.21
N LEU A 330 17.74 -28.58 -9.76
CA LEU A 330 16.47 -28.84 -9.07
C LEU A 330 16.33 -30.33 -8.71
N PRO A 331 16.11 -30.70 -7.44
CA PRO A 331 15.99 -32.10 -7.01
C PRO A 331 14.64 -32.71 -7.43
N GLY A 332 14.52 -34.03 -7.32
CA GLY A 332 13.27 -34.76 -7.60
C GLY A 332 13.05 -35.17 -9.06
N TYR A 333 13.99 -34.83 -9.95
CA TYR A 333 13.95 -35.15 -11.38
C TYR A 333 15.11 -36.07 -11.79
N GLY A 334 15.45 -36.15 -13.09
CA GLY A 334 16.59 -36.94 -13.59
C GLY A 334 17.97 -36.51 -13.04
N TYR A 335 18.05 -35.37 -12.37
CA TYR A 335 19.26 -34.88 -11.70
C TYR A 335 19.52 -35.60 -10.37
N LYS A 336 20.75 -36.13 -10.24
CA LYS A 336 21.23 -36.71 -9.00
C LYS A 336 21.76 -35.62 -8.07
N GLU A 337 21.11 -35.46 -6.93
CA GLU A 337 21.46 -34.46 -5.91
C GLU A 337 22.96 -34.48 -5.55
N ASP A 338 23.59 -33.31 -5.58
CA ASP A 338 24.97 -33.04 -5.15
C ASP A 338 25.07 -31.68 -4.42
N GLU A 339 26.29 -31.15 -4.19
CA GLU A 339 26.48 -29.85 -3.52
C GLU A 339 25.87 -28.62 -4.23
N LYS A 340 25.44 -28.77 -5.49
CA LYS A 340 24.79 -27.72 -6.30
C LYS A 340 23.27 -27.75 -6.18
N THR A 341 22.69 -28.75 -5.53
CA THR A 341 21.23 -28.87 -5.33
C THR A 341 20.66 -27.56 -4.74
N LEU A 342 19.56 -27.07 -5.34
CA LEU A 342 18.91 -25.78 -5.04
C LEU A 342 19.77 -24.54 -5.34
N LYS A 343 20.72 -24.66 -6.25
CA LYS A 343 21.46 -23.54 -6.83
C LYS A 343 21.16 -23.36 -8.31
N PHE A 344 21.64 -22.26 -8.86
CA PHE A 344 21.78 -22.05 -10.30
C PHE A 344 23.15 -21.49 -10.63
N HIS A 345 23.65 -21.83 -11.82
CA HIS A 345 24.81 -21.20 -12.42
C HIS A 345 24.36 -20.35 -13.61
N GLY A 346 24.88 -19.14 -13.71
CA GLY A 346 24.55 -18.22 -14.79
C GLY A 346 25.79 -17.72 -15.53
N ALA A 347 25.64 -17.57 -16.84
CA ALA A 347 26.53 -16.80 -17.69
C ALA A 347 25.68 -15.78 -18.45
N VAL A 348 25.99 -14.49 -18.29
CA VAL A 348 25.27 -13.42 -19.00
C VAL A 348 26.23 -12.58 -19.81
N ASP A 349 26.05 -12.61 -21.13
CA ASP A 349 26.72 -11.69 -22.06
C ASP A 349 25.89 -10.43 -22.19
N ILE A 350 26.48 -9.29 -21.84
CA ILE A 350 25.83 -7.99 -21.86
C ILE A 350 26.52 -7.10 -22.88
N LYS A 351 25.74 -6.67 -23.87
CA LYS A 351 26.12 -5.58 -24.76
C LYS A 351 25.48 -4.30 -24.27
N ALA A 352 26.28 -3.25 -24.11
CA ALA A 352 25.80 -1.95 -23.66
C ALA A 352 26.40 -0.81 -24.48
N HIS A 353 25.68 0.31 -24.56
CA HIS A 353 26.18 1.55 -25.15
C HIS A 353 26.55 2.56 -24.08
N VAL A 354 27.64 3.28 -24.33
CA VAL A 354 28.15 4.33 -23.46
C VAL A 354 27.59 5.66 -23.94
N VAL A 355 26.77 6.30 -23.11
CA VAL A 355 26.14 7.59 -23.39
C VAL A 355 27.00 8.74 -22.87
N GLU A 356 27.70 8.52 -21.76
CA GLU A 356 28.63 9.46 -21.14
C GLU A 356 29.96 8.79 -20.82
N ALA A 357 31.06 9.55 -20.89
CA ALA A 357 32.39 9.03 -20.62
C ALA A 357 32.46 8.39 -19.22
N THR A 358 32.98 7.16 -19.14
CA THR A 358 33.05 6.40 -17.88
C THR A 358 34.24 5.45 -17.83
N ASP A 359 34.83 5.30 -16.65
CA ASP A 359 35.89 4.35 -16.32
C ASP A 359 35.34 3.09 -15.61
N ARG A 360 34.01 2.99 -15.47
CA ARG A 360 33.35 1.90 -14.75
C ARG A 360 31.96 1.61 -15.30
N ILE A 361 31.50 0.38 -15.07
CA ILE A 361 30.14 -0.09 -15.33
C ILE A 361 29.49 -0.34 -13.97
N VAL A 362 28.29 0.19 -13.75
CA VAL A 362 27.52 -0.03 -12.51
C VAL A 362 26.18 -0.63 -12.90
N LEU A 363 25.87 -1.79 -12.35
CA LEU A 363 24.61 -2.52 -12.55
C LEU A 363 24.19 -3.19 -11.24
N ASN A 364 22.98 -3.76 -11.19
CA ASN A 364 22.48 -4.43 -10.00
C ASN A 364 22.88 -5.90 -9.92
N ALA A 365 23.26 -6.34 -8.73
CA ALA A 365 23.43 -7.75 -8.37
C ALA A 365 23.34 -7.86 -6.84
N ASP A 366 22.58 -8.84 -6.35
CA ASP A 366 22.50 -9.11 -4.91
C ASP A 366 22.32 -10.60 -4.63
N SER A 367 22.92 -11.09 -3.55
CA SER A 367 22.92 -12.51 -3.18
C SER A 367 23.45 -13.45 -4.28
N LEU A 368 24.34 -12.96 -5.13
CA LEU A 368 25.04 -13.71 -6.18
C LEU A 368 26.53 -13.76 -5.89
N GLU A 369 27.16 -14.91 -6.19
CA GLU A 369 28.60 -15.08 -6.14
C GLU A 369 29.18 -14.93 -7.55
N ILE A 370 29.90 -13.83 -7.78
CA ILE A 370 30.54 -13.53 -9.06
C ILE A 370 31.84 -14.32 -9.17
N GLN A 371 31.88 -15.24 -10.13
CA GLN A 371 33.02 -16.14 -10.37
C GLN A 371 34.07 -15.47 -11.25
N ASP A 372 33.64 -14.85 -12.36
CA ASP A 372 34.53 -14.11 -13.26
C ASP A 372 33.78 -13.05 -14.07
N ILE A 373 34.50 -12.05 -14.56
CA ILE A 373 33.98 -11.06 -15.49
C ILE A 373 34.97 -10.90 -16.64
N LEU A 374 34.51 -11.21 -17.85
CA LEU A 374 35.29 -11.11 -19.09
C LEU A 374 34.84 -9.87 -19.86
N ILE A 375 35.78 -9.15 -20.48
CA ILE A 375 35.46 -8.00 -21.34
C ILE A 375 35.98 -8.25 -22.75
N ASP A 376 35.09 -8.15 -23.73
CA ASP A 376 35.42 -8.25 -25.16
C ASP A 376 35.37 -6.86 -25.78
N THR A 377 36.22 -5.96 -25.28
CA THR A 377 36.36 -4.59 -25.79
C THR A 377 37.83 -4.27 -26.04
N LYS A 378 38.16 -3.89 -27.28
CA LYS A 378 39.56 -3.70 -27.72
C LYS A 378 40.34 -2.76 -26.80
N ASN A 379 41.50 -3.22 -26.34
CA ASN A 379 42.45 -2.45 -25.51
C ASN A 379 41.89 -1.97 -24.17
N VAL A 380 40.84 -2.61 -23.65
CA VAL A 380 40.24 -2.37 -22.34
C VAL A 380 40.25 -3.69 -21.58
N THR A 381 40.81 -3.66 -20.38
CA THR A 381 40.74 -4.76 -19.40
C THR A 381 39.97 -4.33 -18.17
N ILE A 382 39.42 -5.31 -17.44
CA ILE A 382 38.83 -5.11 -16.11
C ILE A 382 39.97 -5.08 -15.08
N THR A 383 39.98 -4.06 -14.22
CA THR A 383 41.00 -3.91 -13.18
C THR A 383 40.57 -4.55 -11.86
N ARG A 384 39.28 -4.45 -11.52
CA ARG A 384 38.63 -5.08 -10.37
C ARG A 384 37.11 -4.95 -10.50
N TRP A 385 36.37 -5.70 -9.69
CA TRP A 385 34.95 -5.45 -9.43
C TRP A 385 34.65 -5.40 -7.94
N GLN A 386 33.49 -4.86 -7.58
CA GLN A 386 33.05 -4.73 -6.20
C GLN A 386 31.54 -4.90 -6.12
N LEU A 387 31.09 -5.79 -5.23
CA LEU A 387 29.70 -5.90 -4.81
C LEU A 387 29.42 -5.01 -3.61
N SER A 388 28.27 -4.34 -3.62
CA SER A 388 27.75 -3.56 -2.50
C SER A 388 26.38 -4.10 -2.14
N SER A 389 26.26 -4.84 -1.03
CA SER A 389 24.97 -5.37 -0.57
C SER A 389 24.00 -4.26 -0.13
N LYS A 390 24.52 -3.14 0.39
CA LYS A 390 23.69 -1.99 0.79
C LYS A 390 22.99 -1.32 -0.38
N LEU A 391 23.70 -1.17 -1.51
CA LEU A 391 23.16 -0.55 -2.73
C LEU A 391 22.65 -1.59 -3.72
N GLN A 392 22.95 -2.87 -3.51
CA GLN A 392 22.72 -3.99 -4.43
C GLN A 392 23.34 -3.75 -5.80
N PHE A 393 24.57 -3.22 -5.80
CA PHE A 393 25.32 -2.89 -7.02
C PHE A 393 26.54 -3.79 -7.20
N LEU A 394 26.79 -4.18 -8.44
CA LEU A 394 28.06 -4.64 -8.96
C LEU A 394 28.72 -3.48 -9.72
N THR A 395 29.87 -3.01 -9.24
CA THR A 395 30.69 -2.01 -9.94
C THR A 395 31.91 -2.68 -10.55
N ILE A 396 32.05 -2.57 -11.87
CA ILE A 396 33.16 -3.14 -12.67
C ILE A 396 34.06 -1.98 -13.10
N TYR A 397 35.32 -1.98 -12.66
CA TYR A 397 36.28 -0.91 -12.96
C TYR A 397 37.11 -1.26 -14.19
N LEU A 398 37.21 -0.34 -15.13
CA LEU A 398 37.90 -0.50 -16.40
C LEU A 398 39.30 0.13 -16.32
N SER A 399 40.24 -0.40 -17.10
CA SER A 399 41.61 0.14 -17.19
C SER A 399 41.71 1.48 -17.91
N LYS A 400 40.66 1.87 -18.64
CA LYS A 400 40.57 3.12 -19.42
C LYS A 400 39.15 3.65 -19.38
N THR A 401 39.03 4.96 -19.50
CA THR A 401 37.75 5.63 -19.78
C THR A 401 37.26 5.26 -21.18
N ILE A 402 35.99 4.88 -21.28
CA ILE A 402 35.31 4.63 -22.54
C ILE A 402 34.54 5.90 -22.93
N GLU A 403 34.75 6.35 -24.15
CA GLU A 403 34.14 7.57 -24.67
C GLU A 403 32.67 7.36 -25.10
N PRO A 404 31.83 8.41 -25.06
CA PRO A 404 30.45 8.37 -25.54
C PRO A 404 30.32 7.80 -26.96
N LYS A 405 29.17 7.20 -27.27
CA LYS A 405 28.83 6.54 -28.55
C LYS A 405 29.62 5.26 -28.83
N SER A 406 30.37 4.76 -27.85
CA SER A 406 31.02 3.45 -27.92
C SER A 406 30.07 2.34 -27.47
N THR A 407 30.37 1.12 -27.89
CA THR A 407 29.73 -0.11 -27.40
C THR A 407 30.73 -0.92 -26.59
N ILE A 408 30.26 -1.49 -25.49
CA ILE A 408 31.03 -2.40 -24.64
C ILE A 408 30.32 -3.75 -24.58
N ASN A 409 31.11 -4.83 -24.63
CA ASN A 409 30.64 -6.19 -24.47
C ASN A 409 31.38 -6.82 -23.30
N PHE A 410 30.65 -7.43 -22.37
CA PHE A 410 31.24 -8.12 -21.24
C PHE A 410 30.36 -9.30 -20.81
N THR A 411 31.00 -10.33 -20.29
CA THR A 411 30.36 -11.55 -19.80
C THR A 411 30.54 -11.62 -18.29
N ILE A 412 29.48 -11.94 -17.56
CA ILE A 412 29.56 -12.22 -16.11
C ILE A 412 29.22 -13.68 -15.88
N LEU A 413 30.14 -14.40 -15.24
CA LEU A 413 29.95 -15.77 -14.76
C LEU A 413 29.65 -15.73 -13.27
N TYR A 414 28.59 -16.39 -12.83
CA TYR A 414 28.12 -16.30 -11.45
C TYR A 414 27.35 -17.54 -11.00
N GLU A 415 27.22 -17.71 -9.69
CA GLU A 415 26.28 -18.66 -9.08
C GLU A 415 25.32 -17.95 -8.13
N GLY A 416 24.15 -18.56 -7.92
CA GLY A 416 23.17 -18.09 -6.95
C GLY A 416 22.36 -19.25 -6.38
N LYS A 417 21.59 -18.97 -5.32
CA LYS A 417 20.71 -19.95 -4.68
C LYS A 417 19.27 -19.73 -5.13
N ILE A 418 18.55 -20.81 -5.41
CA ILE A 418 17.10 -20.73 -5.61
C ILE A 418 16.49 -20.36 -4.25
N ARG A 419 15.68 -19.31 -4.23
CA ARG A 419 15.17 -18.67 -3.02
C ARG A 419 13.89 -19.34 -2.51
N GLU A 420 13.48 -18.99 -1.30
CA GLU A 420 12.25 -19.51 -0.66
C GLU A 420 11.29 -18.39 -0.21
N ASP A 421 11.58 -17.13 -0.56
CA ASP A 421 10.85 -15.95 -0.09
C ASP A 421 9.93 -15.31 -1.14
N LEU A 422 9.57 -16.07 -2.19
CA LEU A 422 8.67 -15.65 -3.27
C LEU A 422 9.16 -14.43 -4.07
N LYS A 423 10.48 -14.19 -4.06
CA LYS A 423 11.14 -13.08 -4.78
C LYS A 423 12.34 -13.60 -5.56
N GLY A 424 12.66 -12.97 -6.67
CA GLY A 424 13.80 -13.38 -7.51
C GLY A 424 13.49 -14.71 -8.20
N TYR A 425 14.48 -15.59 -8.30
CA TYR A 425 14.28 -16.98 -8.75
C TYR A 425 14.12 -17.89 -7.53
N TYR A 426 12.92 -18.45 -7.34
CA TYR A 426 12.50 -19.07 -6.08
C TYR A 426 11.74 -20.38 -6.28
N LEU A 427 11.58 -21.15 -5.21
CA LEU A 427 10.91 -22.45 -5.19
C LEU A 427 9.40 -22.33 -5.04
N THR A 428 8.67 -23.10 -5.82
CA THR A 428 7.22 -23.34 -5.68
C THR A 428 6.95 -24.84 -5.71
N ARG A 429 5.76 -25.28 -5.28
CA ARG A 429 5.41 -26.71 -5.14
C ARG A 429 4.32 -27.12 -6.11
N THR A 430 4.27 -28.42 -6.40
CA THR A 430 3.12 -29.05 -7.07
C THR A 430 1.92 -29.13 -6.13
N SER A 431 0.73 -29.23 -6.71
CA SER A 431 -0.56 -29.10 -6.02
C SER A 431 -0.90 -30.24 -5.05
N ASP A 432 -0.24 -31.39 -5.19
CA ASP A 432 -0.43 -32.57 -4.35
C ASP A 432 0.39 -32.52 -3.04
N ASN A 433 1.06 -31.39 -2.77
CA ASN A 433 1.99 -31.27 -1.64
C ASN A 433 3.06 -32.38 -1.64
N SER A 434 3.31 -33.02 -2.79
CA SER A 434 4.42 -33.94 -2.94
C SER A 434 5.73 -33.17 -2.83
N LYS A 435 6.82 -33.89 -2.56
CA LYS A 435 8.16 -33.33 -2.37
C LYS A 435 8.77 -32.73 -3.66
N THR A 436 8.01 -32.64 -4.75
CA THR A 436 8.50 -32.18 -6.05
C THR A 436 8.52 -30.65 -6.08
N LEU A 437 9.72 -30.11 -6.23
CA LEU A 437 9.96 -28.66 -6.23
C LEU A 437 10.04 -28.16 -7.67
N ASN A 438 9.32 -27.10 -7.97
CA ASN A 438 9.46 -26.30 -9.18
C ASN A 438 10.25 -25.02 -8.85
N ALA A 439 10.85 -24.39 -9.85
CA ALA A 439 11.49 -23.08 -9.71
C ALA A 439 10.82 -22.07 -10.64
N VAL A 440 10.55 -20.87 -10.13
CA VAL A 440 9.81 -19.81 -10.83
C VAL A 440 10.35 -18.43 -10.44
N THR A 441 10.17 -17.44 -11.30
CA THR A 441 10.64 -16.07 -11.08
C THR A 441 9.53 -15.13 -10.62
N GLN A 442 9.83 -14.16 -9.74
CA GLN A 442 9.04 -12.97 -9.50
C GLN A 442 9.98 -11.76 -9.33
N PHE A 443 10.01 -10.85 -10.31
CA PHE A 443 11.00 -9.77 -10.35
C PHE A 443 10.47 -8.39 -10.05
N GLU A 444 9.17 -8.14 -10.20
CA GLU A 444 8.64 -6.83 -9.84
C GLU A 444 8.65 -6.64 -8.30
N SER A 445 9.17 -5.51 -7.78
CA SER A 445 9.71 -4.36 -8.53
C SER A 445 11.21 -4.44 -8.81
N THR A 446 12.04 -5.01 -7.94
CA THR A 446 13.51 -4.89 -8.01
C THR A 446 14.25 -6.21 -7.73
N ALA A 447 13.72 -7.32 -8.24
CA ALA A 447 14.17 -8.66 -7.87
C ALA A 447 14.86 -9.46 -9.01
N ALA A 448 14.98 -8.90 -10.23
CA ALA A 448 15.78 -9.55 -11.29
C ALA A 448 17.25 -9.68 -10.88
N ARG A 449 17.76 -8.71 -10.12
CA ARG A 449 19.12 -8.69 -9.54
C ARG A 449 19.48 -9.87 -8.64
N PHE A 450 18.49 -10.63 -8.17
CA PHE A 450 18.71 -11.85 -7.37
C PHE A 450 18.91 -13.10 -8.23
N MET A 451 18.61 -13.05 -9.53
CA MET A 451 18.84 -14.15 -10.47
C MET A 451 19.94 -13.82 -11.49
N VAL A 452 20.01 -12.57 -11.96
CA VAL A 452 20.94 -12.17 -13.02
C VAL A 452 21.52 -10.79 -12.71
N PRO A 453 22.86 -10.60 -12.78
CA PRO A 453 23.44 -9.27 -12.75
C PRO A 453 22.95 -8.46 -13.96
N CYS A 454 22.18 -7.40 -13.72
CA CYS A 454 21.59 -6.61 -14.80
C CYS A 454 21.32 -5.15 -14.40
N PHE A 455 21.05 -4.29 -15.38
CA PHE A 455 20.58 -2.94 -15.11
C PHE A 455 19.11 -2.99 -14.67
N ASP A 456 18.87 -3.15 -13.36
CA ASP A 456 17.57 -3.54 -12.80
C ASP A 456 16.72 -2.35 -12.38
N GLU A 457 16.48 -1.44 -13.32
CA GLU A 457 15.45 -0.40 -13.24
C GLU A 457 14.65 -0.35 -14.56
N PRO A 458 13.35 0.03 -14.54
CA PRO A 458 12.48 -0.04 -15.71
C PRO A 458 13.00 0.68 -16.96
N GLU A 459 13.73 1.79 -16.79
CA GLU A 459 14.26 2.60 -17.91
C GLU A 459 15.36 1.91 -18.72
N PHE A 460 16.01 0.88 -18.18
CA PHE A 460 17.11 0.17 -18.83
C PHE A 460 16.60 -1.01 -19.67
N LYS A 461 15.62 -0.74 -20.54
CA LYS A 461 15.06 -1.74 -21.46
C LYS A 461 16.12 -2.31 -22.42
N ALA A 462 16.08 -3.62 -22.64
CA ALA A 462 16.95 -4.35 -23.57
C ALA A 462 16.25 -5.58 -24.16
N THR A 463 16.86 -6.22 -25.15
CA THR A 463 16.40 -7.54 -25.63
C THR A 463 17.06 -8.67 -24.85
N TRP A 464 16.36 -9.77 -24.64
CA TRP A 464 16.87 -10.93 -23.91
C TRP A 464 16.83 -12.17 -24.79
N LYS A 465 17.94 -12.89 -24.92
CA LYS A 465 17.98 -14.27 -25.43
C LYS A 465 18.27 -15.19 -24.26
N VAL A 466 17.37 -16.10 -23.96
CA VAL A 466 17.48 -17.00 -22.80
C VAL A 466 17.75 -18.42 -23.28
N LYS A 467 18.69 -19.10 -22.61
CA LYS A 467 18.93 -20.53 -22.72
C LYS A 467 18.91 -21.12 -21.33
N LEU A 468 18.01 -22.08 -21.11
CA LEU A 468 17.87 -22.77 -19.83
C LEU A 468 18.45 -24.17 -19.96
N ILE A 469 19.32 -24.54 -19.03
CA ILE A 469 19.81 -25.92 -18.85
C ILE A 469 19.14 -26.43 -17.57
N HIS A 470 18.35 -27.48 -17.70
CA HIS A 470 17.44 -27.94 -16.65
C HIS A 470 17.43 -29.48 -16.56
N PRO A 471 17.07 -30.06 -15.40
CA PRO A 471 17.07 -31.50 -15.22
C PRO A 471 16.13 -32.22 -16.19
N ASP A 472 16.50 -33.42 -16.62
CA ASP A 472 15.64 -34.25 -17.46
C ASP A 472 14.31 -34.55 -16.74
N GLY A 473 13.20 -34.46 -17.48
CA GLY A 473 11.84 -34.63 -16.96
C GLY A 473 11.17 -33.32 -16.49
N THR A 474 11.86 -32.18 -16.57
CA THR A 474 11.26 -30.85 -16.35
C THR A 474 10.91 -30.16 -17.67
N VAL A 475 9.91 -29.28 -17.62
CA VAL A 475 9.62 -28.29 -18.65
C VAL A 475 10.31 -26.98 -18.27
N ALA A 476 10.97 -26.34 -19.24
CA ALA A 476 11.51 -25.00 -19.10
C ALA A 476 10.70 -24.00 -19.93
N LEU A 477 10.35 -22.87 -19.33
CA LEU A 477 9.61 -21.78 -19.97
C LEU A 477 10.36 -20.46 -19.79
N SER A 478 10.26 -19.58 -20.79
CA SER A 478 10.71 -18.18 -20.70
C SER A 478 9.87 -17.28 -21.61
N ASN A 479 10.22 -16.01 -21.73
CA ASN A 479 9.47 -14.99 -22.47
C ASN A 479 9.34 -15.29 -23.97
N GLY A 480 10.44 -15.68 -24.62
CA GLY A 480 10.47 -16.00 -26.05
C GLY A 480 9.84 -17.35 -26.38
N ILE A 481 9.49 -17.60 -27.64
CA ILE A 481 9.09 -18.93 -28.11
C ILE A 481 10.27 -19.90 -28.09
N GLU A 482 10.04 -21.17 -27.74
CA GLU A 482 11.05 -22.22 -27.79
C GLU A 482 11.55 -22.45 -29.22
N MET A 483 12.86 -22.54 -29.40
CA MET A 483 13.53 -22.66 -30.72
C MET A 483 14.19 -24.01 -30.91
N GLU A 484 15.02 -24.41 -29.94
CA GLU A 484 15.79 -25.66 -29.97
C GLU A 484 15.84 -26.24 -28.58
N SER A 485 15.76 -27.57 -28.48
CA SER A 485 15.94 -28.29 -27.24
C SER A 485 16.69 -29.59 -27.50
N GLY A 486 17.56 -29.98 -26.58
CA GLY A 486 18.30 -31.23 -26.70
C GLY A 486 19.04 -31.63 -25.43
N PRO A 487 19.52 -32.88 -25.34
CA PRO A 487 20.32 -33.32 -24.21
C PRO A 487 21.67 -32.57 -24.19
N THR A 488 22.19 -32.24 -23.01
CA THR A 488 23.55 -31.69 -22.87
C THR A 488 24.64 -32.77 -22.85
N GLY A 489 24.30 -34.00 -23.24
CA GLY A 489 25.13 -35.21 -23.14
C GLY A 489 24.58 -36.20 -22.11
N ASP A 490 25.42 -37.09 -21.57
CA ASP A 490 25.03 -38.09 -20.55
C ASP A 490 24.96 -37.52 -19.12
N THR A 491 24.60 -36.24 -18.97
CA THR A 491 24.68 -35.51 -17.68
C THR A 491 23.38 -35.51 -16.87
N GLY A 492 22.26 -36.02 -17.43
CA GLY A 492 20.93 -35.93 -16.80
C GLY A 492 20.26 -34.55 -16.92
N PHE A 493 20.68 -33.77 -17.92
CA PHE A 493 20.20 -32.42 -18.19
C PHE A 493 19.85 -32.25 -19.67
N THR A 494 18.84 -31.43 -19.90
CA THR A 494 18.40 -30.96 -21.21
C THR A 494 18.55 -29.45 -21.26
N TYR A 495 18.83 -28.90 -22.44
CA TYR A 495 18.77 -27.47 -22.67
C TYR A 495 17.53 -27.11 -23.51
N THR A 496 16.99 -25.91 -23.28
CA THR A 496 15.98 -25.27 -24.11
C THR A 496 16.44 -23.85 -24.43
N GLU A 497 16.58 -23.53 -25.72
CA GLU A 497 16.86 -22.17 -26.21
C GLU A 497 15.58 -21.47 -26.63
N PHE A 498 15.44 -20.21 -26.23
CA PHE A 498 14.29 -19.37 -26.57
C PHE A 498 14.68 -18.28 -27.56
N ALA A 499 13.71 -17.88 -28.38
CA ALA A 499 13.83 -16.74 -29.27
C ALA A 499 14.13 -15.47 -28.49
N ARG A 500 14.80 -14.52 -29.14
CA ARG A 500 15.11 -13.23 -28.54
C ARG A 500 13.83 -12.42 -28.36
N THR A 501 13.64 -11.85 -27.17
CA THR A 501 12.51 -10.98 -26.89
C THR A 501 12.60 -9.67 -27.67
N VAL A 502 11.46 -8.99 -27.79
CA VAL A 502 11.45 -7.55 -28.05
C VAL A 502 12.12 -6.78 -26.91
N LYS A 503 12.37 -5.48 -27.11
CA LYS A 503 12.99 -4.62 -26.11
C LYS A 503 12.05 -4.44 -24.90
N MET A 504 12.47 -4.90 -23.72
CA MET A 504 11.66 -4.92 -22.50
C MET A 504 12.50 -4.66 -21.24
N SER A 505 11.84 -4.30 -20.14
CA SER A 505 12.48 -4.01 -18.85
C SER A 505 12.85 -5.30 -18.10
N SER A 506 13.85 -5.25 -17.22
CA SER A 506 14.36 -6.43 -16.48
C SER A 506 13.29 -7.13 -15.64
N TYR A 507 12.37 -6.37 -15.03
CA TYR A 507 11.32 -6.92 -14.18
C TYR A 507 10.32 -7.83 -14.92
N LEU A 508 10.29 -7.77 -16.26
CA LEU A 508 9.45 -8.60 -17.12
C LEU A 508 10.12 -9.89 -17.58
N LEU A 509 11.42 -10.07 -17.32
CA LEU A 509 12.09 -11.35 -17.58
C LEU A 509 11.42 -12.43 -16.72
N ALA A 510 11.15 -13.59 -17.29
CA ALA A 510 10.55 -14.71 -16.58
C ALA A 510 11.19 -16.04 -16.97
N VAL A 511 11.32 -16.91 -15.97
CA VAL A 511 11.79 -18.28 -16.11
C VAL A 511 10.95 -19.19 -15.22
N PHE A 512 10.57 -20.34 -15.75
CA PHE A 512 10.00 -21.44 -14.99
C PHE A 512 10.73 -22.74 -15.34
N VAL A 513 11.05 -23.56 -14.35
CA VAL A 513 11.57 -24.93 -14.51
C VAL A 513 10.82 -25.86 -13.56
N GLY A 514 10.13 -26.87 -14.08
CA GLY A 514 9.34 -27.75 -13.23
C GLY A 514 8.45 -28.73 -13.98
N ASP A 515 7.56 -29.39 -13.25
CA ASP A 515 6.57 -30.33 -13.80
C ASP A 515 5.22 -29.65 -14.03
N VAL A 516 4.91 -29.39 -15.30
CA VAL A 516 3.65 -28.79 -15.75
C VAL A 516 3.23 -29.37 -17.09
N GLN A 517 1.93 -29.41 -17.32
CA GLN A 517 1.32 -29.68 -18.63
C GLN A 517 0.58 -28.44 -19.11
N TYR A 518 0.26 -28.38 -20.41
CA TYR A 518 -0.48 -27.27 -20.97
C TYR A 518 -1.61 -27.74 -21.88
N LYS A 519 -2.62 -26.88 -22.01
CA LYS A 519 -3.52 -26.85 -23.16
C LYS A 519 -3.21 -25.58 -23.96
N GLU A 520 -3.52 -25.59 -25.25
CA GLU A 520 -3.18 -24.49 -26.15
C GLU A 520 -4.34 -24.05 -27.03
N THR A 521 -4.26 -22.80 -27.47
CA THR A 521 -5.10 -22.20 -28.51
C THR A 521 -4.25 -21.23 -29.34
N VAL A 522 -4.81 -20.69 -30.41
CA VAL A 522 -4.12 -19.77 -31.31
C VAL A 522 -5.09 -18.64 -31.68
N THR A 523 -4.60 -17.41 -31.71
CA THR A 523 -5.40 -16.26 -32.21
C THR A 523 -5.56 -16.32 -33.72
N ASP A 524 -6.50 -15.55 -34.28
CA ASP A 524 -6.71 -15.47 -35.73
C ASP A 524 -5.44 -15.08 -36.52
N ARG A 525 -4.51 -14.33 -35.91
CA ARG A 525 -3.23 -13.94 -36.53
C ARG A 525 -2.10 -14.97 -36.35
N GLY A 526 -2.33 -16.03 -35.57
CA GLY A 526 -1.31 -17.06 -35.33
C GLY A 526 -0.50 -16.88 -34.05
N VAL A 527 -0.87 -15.98 -33.13
CA VAL A 527 -0.21 -15.90 -31.81
C VAL A 527 -0.62 -17.13 -31.00
N ARG A 528 0.36 -17.94 -30.60
CA ARG A 528 0.10 -19.15 -29.82
C ARG A 528 -0.13 -18.80 -28.37
N ILE A 529 -1.20 -19.33 -27.77
CA ILE A 529 -1.53 -19.12 -26.36
C ILE A 529 -1.57 -20.45 -25.64
N ARG A 530 -0.84 -20.58 -24.53
CA ARG A 530 -0.85 -21.78 -23.69
C ARG A 530 -1.15 -21.43 -22.24
N VAL A 531 -1.86 -22.31 -21.54
CA VAL A 531 -1.99 -22.23 -20.08
C VAL A 531 -1.40 -23.50 -19.50
N TYR A 532 -0.26 -23.33 -18.82
CA TYR A 532 0.46 -24.35 -18.10
C TYR A 532 -0.09 -24.48 -16.68
N ALA A 533 -0.27 -25.71 -16.22
CA ALA A 533 -0.70 -26.03 -14.87
C ALA A 533 -0.09 -27.36 -14.43
N ASP A 534 -0.18 -27.64 -13.12
CA ASP A 534 0.07 -28.97 -12.59
C ASP A 534 -0.72 -30.04 -13.39
N PRO A 535 -0.11 -31.18 -13.77
CA PRO A 535 -0.79 -32.25 -14.51
C PRO A 535 -2.15 -32.65 -13.92
N GLN A 536 -2.33 -32.60 -12.60
CA GLN A 536 -3.59 -32.97 -11.93
C GLN A 536 -4.70 -31.92 -12.10
N LYS A 537 -4.34 -30.68 -12.46
CA LYS A 537 -5.25 -29.54 -12.60
C LYS A 537 -5.40 -29.07 -14.04
N ILE A 538 -4.81 -29.77 -15.00
CA ILE A 538 -4.76 -29.33 -16.40
C ILE A 538 -6.14 -29.16 -17.03
N ASP A 539 -7.15 -29.90 -16.57
CA ASP A 539 -8.52 -29.78 -17.07
C ASP A 539 -9.26 -28.52 -16.61
N MET A 540 -8.66 -27.72 -15.73
CA MET A 540 -9.26 -26.48 -15.23
C MET A 540 -8.86 -25.24 -16.06
N VAL A 541 -8.03 -25.38 -17.10
CA VAL A 541 -7.43 -24.22 -17.80
C VAL A 541 -8.26 -23.70 -18.98
N ASP A 542 -9.27 -24.44 -19.44
CA ASP A 542 -10.00 -24.16 -20.68
C ASP A 542 -10.69 -22.78 -20.69
N TYR A 543 -11.19 -22.34 -19.53
CA TYR A 543 -11.81 -21.01 -19.41
C TYR A 543 -10.79 -19.88 -19.63
N ALA A 544 -9.62 -19.98 -19.00
CA ALA A 544 -8.55 -19.00 -19.16
C ALA A 544 -8.04 -18.95 -20.61
N LEU A 545 -7.90 -20.09 -21.29
CA LEU A 545 -7.54 -20.14 -22.71
C LEU A 545 -8.53 -19.38 -23.59
N ASN A 546 -9.83 -19.63 -23.41
CA ASN A 546 -10.86 -18.97 -24.21
C ASN A 546 -10.91 -17.45 -23.95
N VAL A 547 -10.86 -17.04 -22.69
CA VAL A 547 -10.80 -15.61 -22.31
C VAL A 547 -9.57 -14.96 -22.93
N SER A 548 -8.41 -15.62 -22.86
CA SER A 548 -7.15 -15.07 -23.34
C SER A 548 -7.17 -14.79 -24.84
N ARG A 549 -7.63 -15.75 -25.65
CA ARG A 549 -7.71 -15.60 -27.10
C ARG A 549 -8.54 -14.39 -27.50
N VAL A 550 -9.77 -14.32 -26.99
CA VAL A 550 -10.71 -13.23 -27.32
C VAL A 550 -10.19 -11.88 -26.82
N THR A 551 -9.54 -11.86 -25.65
CA THR A 551 -9.02 -10.63 -25.07
C THR A 551 -7.84 -10.07 -25.85
N VAL A 552 -6.89 -10.92 -26.29
CA VAL A 552 -5.75 -10.48 -27.12
C VAL A 552 -6.26 -9.89 -28.44
N GLU A 553 -7.15 -10.58 -29.12
CA GLU A 553 -7.74 -10.12 -30.39
C GLU A 553 -8.53 -8.81 -30.19
N GLY A 554 -9.29 -8.71 -29.10
CA GLY A 554 -10.03 -7.51 -28.72
C GLY A 554 -9.11 -6.30 -28.49
N PHE A 555 -8.02 -6.48 -27.73
CA PHE A 555 -7.06 -5.41 -27.47
C PHE A 555 -6.24 -5.02 -28.70
N GLU A 556 -5.82 -5.97 -29.54
CA GLU A 556 -5.18 -5.67 -30.83
C GLU A 556 -6.07 -4.75 -31.68
N LYS A 557 -7.37 -5.06 -31.78
CA LYS A 557 -8.36 -4.24 -32.50
C LYS A 557 -8.60 -2.89 -31.83
N GLN A 558 -8.71 -2.87 -30.49
CA GLN A 558 -8.99 -1.66 -29.73
C GLN A 558 -7.85 -0.64 -29.88
N PHE A 559 -6.61 -1.08 -29.73
CA PHE A 559 -5.43 -0.22 -29.81
C PHE A 559 -4.91 -0.03 -31.24
N GLY A 560 -5.31 -0.89 -32.18
CA GLY A 560 -4.75 -0.90 -33.53
C GLY A 560 -3.25 -1.20 -33.53
N ILE A 561 -2.78 -1.94 -32.52
CA ILE A 561 -1.39 -2.33 -32.31
C ILE A 561 -1.39 -3.82 -32.04
N GLU A 562 -0.72 -4.55 -32.90
CA GLU A 562 -0.54 -5.99 -32.82
C GLU A 562 0.31 -6.39 -31.62
N TYR A 563 0.00 -7.54 -31.01
CA TYR A 563 0.89 -8.16 -30.04
C TYR A 563 2.20 -8.54 -30.75
N PRO A 564 3.38 -8.13 -30.24
CA PRO A 564 4.60 -8.14 -31.03
C PRO A 564 5.43 -9.43 -30.94
N MET A 565 5.04 -10.40 -30.10
CA MET A 565 5.74 -11.68 -29.95
C MET A 565 4.90 -12.84 -30.50
N GLU A 566 5.52 -13.99 -30.74
CA GLU A 566 4.91 -15.14 -31.40
C GLU A 566 3.97 -15.94 -30.47
N LYS A 567 4.10 -15.76 -29.15
CA LYS A 567 3.34 -16.52 -28.16
C LYS A 567 3.05 -15.74 -26.88
N ILE A 568 2.03 -16.19 -26.16
CA ILE A 568 1.70 -15.80 -24.78
C ILE A 568 1.46 -17.08 -24.00
N ASP A 569 2.35 -17.41 -23.08
CA ASP A 569 2.13 -18.51 -22.15
C ASP A 569 1.67 -17.96 -20.80
N PHE A 570 0.82 -18.73 -20.12
CA PHE A 570 0.49 -18.54 -18.72
C PHE A 570 1.01 -19.74 -17.93
N VAL A 571 1.49 -19.55 -16.70
CA VAL A 571 1.82 -20.67 -15.80
C VAL A 571 1.15 -20.50 -14.44
N ALA A 572 0.36 -21.50 -14.05
CA ALA A 572 -0.28 -21.58 -12.75
C ALA A 572 0.68 -22.16 -11.70
N VAL A 573 0.95 -21.40 -10.65
CA VAL A 573 1.82 -21.81 -9.53
C VAL A 573 1.06 -21.75 -8.20
N GLU A 574 1.41 -22.62 -7.24
CA GLU A 574 0.73 -22.68 -5.94
C GLU A 574 1.23 -21.60 -4.97
N ASP A 575 2.55 -21.46 -4.87
CA ASP A 575 3.19 -20.46 -3.99
C ASP A 575 3.50 -19.19 -4.79
N PHE A 576 2.60 -18.20 -4.73
CA PHE A 576 2.76 -16.89 -5.38
C PHE A 576 2.25 -15.77 -4.47
N ALA A 577 3.05 -14.70 -4.31
CA ALA A 577 2.75 -13.62 -3.36
C ALA A 577 1.60 -12.70 -3.81
N PHE A 578 1.29 -12.72 -5.11
CA PHE A 578 0.32 -11.83 -5.75
C PHE A 578 -0.80 -12.62 -6.43
N GLY A 579 -1.69 -11.94 -7.16
CA GLY A 579 -2.69 -12.62 -7.99
C GLY A 579 -2.07 -13.19 -9.27
N ALA A 580 -1.36 -12.33 -10.00
CA ALA A 580 -0.60 -12.65 -11.20
C ALA A 580 0.52 -11.62 -11.42
N MET A 581 1.33 -11.82 -12.45
CA MET A 581 2.41 -10.94 -12.89
C MET A 581 2.51 -10.98 -14.42
N GLU A 582 2.61 -9.82 -15.06
CA GLU A 582 2.39 -9.62 -16.49
C GLU A 582 3.56 -10.00 -17.40
N ASN A 583 4.51 -10.82 -16.93
CA ASN A 583 5.81 -11.00 -17.59
C ASN A 583 5.65 -11.28 -19.09
N TRP A 584 6.37 -10.53 -19.93
CA TRP A 584 6.02 -10.43 -21.34
C TRP A 584 6.21 -11.75 -22.09
N GLY A 585 5.11 -12.40 -22.45
CA GLY A 585 5.11 -13.71 -23.12
C GLY A 585 5.10 -14.92 -22.18
N LEU A 586 5.29 -14.75 -20.86
CA LEU A 586 5.14 -15.83 -19.85
C LEU A 586 4.50 -15.28 -18.57
N ILE A 587 3.19 -15.12 -18.57
CA ILE A 587 2.43 -14.53 -17.46
C ILE A 587 2.32 -15.56 -16.31
N ILE A 588 2.69 -15.17 -15.10
CA ILE A 588 2.70 -16.09 -13.94
C ILE A 588 1.47 -15.81 -13.09
N HIS A 589 0.68 -16.84 -12.79
CA HIS A 589 -0.53 -16.72 -11.98
C HIS A 589 -0.46 -17.59 -10.73
N ALA A 590 -0.95 -17.07 -9.61
CA ALA A 590 -1.40 -17.94 -8.53
C ALA A 590 -2.53 -18.85 -9.05
N SER A 591 -2.48 -20.14 -8.70
CA SER A 591 -3.42 -21.16 -9.22
C SER A 591 -4.90 -20.75 -9.09
N SER A 592 -5.25 -20.09 -7.96
CA SER A 592 -6.61 -19.56 -7.69
C SER A 592 -7.08 -18.42 -8.60
N TYR A 593 -6.21 -17.81 -9.40
CA TYR A 593 -6.50 -16.69 -10.31
C TYR A 593 -6.42 -17.06 -11.79
N ILE A 594 -6.21 -18.34 -12.13
CA ILE A 594 -6.23 -18.81 -13.54
C ILE A 594 -6.98 -20.12 -13.75
N LEU A 595 -7.14 -20.95 -12.71
CA LEU A 595 -7.81 -22.23 -12.82
C LEU A 595 -9.31 -22.13 -12.51
N GLY A 596 -10.13 -22.82 -13.30
CA GLY A 596 -11.59 -22.86 -13.14
C GLY A 596 -12.29 -21.67 -13.78
N LYS A 597 -13.60 -21.53 -13.55
CA LYS A 597 -14.42 -20.48 -14.15
C LYS A 597 -14.95 -19.52 -13.09
N SER A 598 -14.20 -18.46 -12.83
CA SER A 598 -14.62 -17.43 -11.87
C SER A 598 -14.46 -16.02 -12.41
N LYS A 599 -15.16 -15.07 -11.76
CA LYS A 599 -14.98 -13.64 -12.04
C LYS A 599 -13.53 -13.18 -11.80
N ASN A 600 -12.84 -13.77 -10.81
CA ASN A 600 -11.44 -13.45 -10.53
C ASN A 600 -10.53 -13.92 -11.66
N VAL A 601 -10.75 -15.12 -12.19
CA VAL A 601 -10.01 -15.62 -13.36
C VAL A 601 -10.24 -14.71 -14.55
N LEU A 602 -11.50 -14.36 -14.83
CA LEU A 602 -11.86 -13.44 -15.92
C LEU A 602 -11.15 -12.08 -15.77
N SER A 603 -11.27 -11.45 -14.60
CA SER A 603 -10.70 -10.12 -14.35
C SER A 603 -9.18 -10.12 -14.42
N THR A 604 -8.52 -11.08 -13.78
CA THR A 604 -7.06 -11.11 -13.70
C THR A 604 -6.45 -11.46 -15.05
N VAL A 605 -6.98 -12.44 -15.79
CA VAL A 605 -6.49 -12.74 -17.15
C VAL A 605 -6.59 -11.52 -18.06
N ILE A 606 -7.69 -10.76 -18.00
CA ILE A 606 -7.84 -9.54 -18.80
C ILE A 606 -6.84 -8.46 -18.35
N HIS A 607 -6.65 -8.28 -17.05
CA HIS A 607 -5.70 -7.30 -16.48
C HIS A 607 -4.28 -7.57 -16.97
N GLU A 608 -3.80 -8.82 -16.86
CA GLU A 608 -2.46 -9.21 -17.31
C GLU A 608 -2.28 -9.09 -18.82
N LEU A 609 -3.35 -9.30 -19.60
CA LEU A 609 -3.32 -9.12 -21.05
C LEU A 609 -3.33 -7.63 -21.45
N ALA A 610 -3.97 -6.75 -20.67
CA ALA A 610 -3.90 -5.31 -20.89
C ALA A 610 -2.47 -4.78 -20.67
N HIS A 611 -1.74 -5.34 -19.70
CA HIS A 611 -0.35 -4.99 -19.44
C HIS A 611 0.59 -5.23 -20.62
N GLN A 612 0.24 -6.13 -21.55
CA GLN A 612 1.03 -6.37 -22.76
C GLN A 612 1.18 -5.09 -23.61
N TRP A 613 0.26 -4.12 -23.48
CA TRP A 613 0.38 -2.76 -24.03
C TRP A 613 0.77 -1.72 -22.96
N PHE A 614 0.11 -1.75 -21.78
CA PHE A 614 0.32 -0.80 -20.69
C PHE A 614 1.20 -1.40 -19.57
N GLY A 615 2.51 -1.26 -19.73
CA GLY A 615 3.50 -1.78 -18.80
C GLY A 615 4.60 -2.53 -19.53
N ASN A 616 4.26 -3.33 -20.53
CA ASN A 616 5.25 -4.08 -21.32
C ASN A 616 5.73 -3.26 -22.53
N LEU A 617 4.83 -3.02 -23.49
CA LEU A 617 5.12 -2.24 -24.69
C LEU A 617 5.53 -0.81 -24.34
N VAL A 618 4.71 -0.13 -23.53
CA VAL A 618 4.98 1.20 -23.00
C VAL A 618 5.06 1.10 -21.48
N THR A 619 6.24 1.36 -20.92
CA THR A 619 6.51 1.16 -19.48
C THR A 619 6.74 2.50 -18.79
N MET A 620 6.33 2.67 -17.54
CA MET A 620 6.79 3.83 -16.77
C MET A 620 8.33 3.92 -16.74
N LYS A 621 8.85 5.15 -16.65
CA LYS A 621 10.30 5.38 -16.53
C LYS A 621 10.83 4.93 -15.17
N PHE A 622 10.06 5.16 -14.11
CA PHE A 622 10.39 4.74 -12.77
C PHE A 622 9.12 4.49 -11.93
N TRP A 623 9.28 3.87 -10.76
CA TRP A 623 8.18 3.33 -9.94
C TRP A 623 7.24 4.38 -9.35
N ASP A 624 7.62 5.65 -9.32
CA ASP A 624 6.73 6.78 -8.99
C ASP A 624 5.58 6.94 -10.01
N ASN A 625 5.75 6.43 -11.23
CA ASN A 625 4.75 6.46 -12.28
C ASN A 625 4.08 5.09 -12.52
N LEU A 626 4.18 4.13 -11.59
CA LEU A 626 3.60 2.80 -11.75
C LEU A 626 2.08 2.81 -12.03
N TRP A 627 1.37 3.85 -11.61
CA TRP A 627 -0.06 4.03 -11.94
C TRP A 627 -0.33 4.14 -13.46
N LEU A 628 0.66 4.47 -14.29
CA LEU A 628 0.54 4.44 -15.76
C LEU A 628 0.43 3.02 -16.31
N ASN A 629 0.96 2.03 -15.59
CA ASN A 629 0.76 0.64 -15.92
C ASN A 629 -0.55 0.16 -15.27
N GLU A 630 -0.60 0.22 -13.94
CA GLU A 630 -1.62 -0.45 -13.15
C GLU A 630 -2.99 0.21 -13.19
N GLY A 631 -3.01 1.54 -13.26
CA GLY A 631 -4.24 2.30 -13.47
C GLY A 631 -4.85 2.03 -14.84
N PHE A 632 -4.04 1.86 -15.88
CA PHE A 632 -4.52 1.53 -17.22
C PHE A 632 -4.98 0.09 -17.35
N ALA A 633 -4.23 -0.89 -16.85
CA ALA A 633 -4.67 -2.28 -16.85
C ALA A 633 -5.99 -2.46 -16.08
N SER A 634 -6.12 -1.80 -14.92
CA SER A 634 -7.37 -1.76 -14.16
C SER A 634 -8.52 -1.13 -14.95
N TYR A 635 -8.27 -0.01 -15.64
CA TYR A 635 -9.28 0.67 -16.47
C TYR A 635 -9.70 -0.18 -17.70
N MET A 636 -8.75 -0.89 -18.30
CA MET A 636 -9.01 -1.74 -19.46
C MET A 636 -9.71 -3.05 -19.09
N THR A 637 -9.71 -3.45 -17.82
CA THR A 637 -10.33 -4.70 -17.37
C THR A 637 -11.84 -4.73 -17.63
N PRO A 638 -12.65 -3.73 -17.20
CA PRO A 638 -14.05 -3.64 -17.60
C PRO A 638 -14.26 -3.54 -19.12
N TYR A 639 -13.32 -2.94 -19.85
CA TYR A 639 -13.38 -2.88 -21.31
C TYR A 639 -13.22 -4.29 -21.91
N GLY A 640 -12.31 -5.09 -21.38
CA GLY A 640 -12.10 -6.47 -21.80
C GLY A 640 -13.30 -7.39 -21.53
N TYR A 641 -14.11 -7.12 -20.49
CA TYR A 641 -15.36 -7.85 -20.28
C TYR A 641 -16.28 -7.75 -21.49
N THR A 642 -16.30 -6.60 -22.18
CA THR A 642 -17.15 -6.38 -23.37
C THR A 642 -16.73 -7.22 -24.58
N PHE A 643 -15.49 -7.73 -24.61
CA PHE A 643 -15.03 -8.66 -25.66
C PHE A 643 -15.59 -10.06 -25.44
N ILE A 644 -15.78 -10.44 -24.17
CA ILE A 644 -16.30 -11.75 -23.77
C ILE A 644 -17.82 -11.76 -23.76
N ASP A 645 -18.42 -10.70 -23.24
CA ASP A 645 -19.85 -10.48 -23.15
C ASP A 645 -20.18 -9.05 -23.63
N PRO A 646 -20.71 -8.89 -24.86
CA PRO A 646 -21.06 -7.59 -25.42
C PRO A 646 -22.12 -6.82 -24.60
N GLU A 647 -22.89 -7.48 -23.74
CA GLU A 647 -23.89 -6.84 -22.87
C GLU A 647 -23.29 -6.39 -21.53
N ALA A 648 -22.01 -6.68 -21.26
CA ALA A 648 -21.34 -6.30 -20.02
C ALA A 648 -21.31 -4.77 -19.82
N ASP A 649 -21.86 -4.31 -18.70
CA ASP A 649 -21.80 -2.90 -18.32
C ASP A 649 -20.41 -2.55 -17.73
N ARG A 650 -19.60 -1.92 -18.59
CA ARG A 650 -18.26 -1.43 -18.27
C ARG A 650 -18.27 -0.41 -17.13
N ASP A 651 -19.16 0.58 -17.19
CA ASP A 651 -19.17 1.70 -16.25
C ASP A 651 -19.70 1.28 -14.88
N PHE A 652 -20.66 0.35 -14.83
CA PHE A 652 -21.13 -0.25 -13.58
C PHE A 652 -20.06 -1.12 -12.91
N SER A 653 -19.29 -1.86 -13.70
CA SER A 653 -18.15 -2.63 -13.20
C SER A 653 -17.10 -1.71 -12.59
N GLN A 654 -16.73 -0.63 -13.29
CA GLN A 654 -15.75 0.37 -12.82
C GLN A 654 -16.21 1.11 -11.56
N THR A 655 -17.52 1.31 -11.37
CA THR A 655 -18.09 1.91 -10.15
C THR A 655 -17.75 1.11 -8.89
N SER A 656 -17.65 -0.22 -9.01
CA SER A 656 -17.26 -1.10 -7.90
C SER A 656 -15.79 -0.90 -7.50
N ASP A 657 -14.88 -0.79 -8.48
CA ASP A 657 -13.45 -0.54 -8.25
C ASP A 657 -13.20 0.85 -7.68
N GLN A 658 -13.96 1.84 -8.16
CA GLN A 658 -13.96 3.19 -7.60
C GLN A 658 -14.38 3.19 -6.13
N GLU A 659 -15.41 2.43 -5.75
CA GLU A 659 -15.85 2.32 -4.35
C GLU A 659 -14.78 1.67 -3.45
N TYR A 660 -14.00 0.71 -3.96
CA TYR A 660 -12.85 0.17 -3.22
C TYR A 660 -11.81 1.26 -2.93
N GLY A 661 -11.45 2.06 -3.93
CA GLY A 661 -10.51 3.18 -3.78
C GLY A 661 -10.99 4.25 -2.80
N LEU A 662 -12.24 4.71 -2.95
CA LEU A 662 -12.84 5.73 -2.06
C LEU A 662 -12.92 5.23 -0.60
N ASN A 663 -13.11 3.92 -0.38
CA ASN A 663 -13.05 3.34 0.96
C ASN A 663 -11.61 3.26 1.49
N GLY A 664 -10.62 2.95 0.64
CA GLY A 664 -9.20 2.95 1.03
C GLY A 664 -8.65 4.33 1.38
N GLU A 665 -9.15 5.39 0.73
CA GLU A 665 -8.75 6.78 0.97
C GLU A 665 -9.54 7.50 2.08
N SER A 666 -10.48 6.79 2.71
CA SER A 666 -11.15 7.23 3.94
C SER A 666 -10.19 7.30 5.13
N GLU A 667 -9.13 6.49 5.10
CA GLU A 667 -8.06 6.42 6.08
C GLU A 667 -6.81 7.17 5.57
N PRO A 668 -5.74 7.31 6.39
CA PRO A 668 -4.51 7.94 5.95
C PRO A 668 -3.89 7.29 4.71
N SER A 669 -3.99 7.96 3.56
CA SER A 669 -3.45 7.50 2.28
C SER A 669 -2.34 8.40 1.73
N THR A 670 -1.65 7.91 0.70
CA THR A 670 -0.62 8.63 -0.08
C THR A 670 -1.12 8.96 -1.49
N SER A 671 -0.41 9.84 -2.18
CA SER A 671 -0.61 10.08 -3.62
C SER A 671 -0.33 8.79 -4.44
N ILE A 672 -0.90 8.69 -5.64
CA ILE A 672 -0.65 7.55 -6.56
C ILE A 672 0.68 7.68 -7.29
N THR A 673 1.36 8.83 -7.16
CA THR A 673 2.68 9.09 -7.71
C THR A 673 3.81 8.78 -6.72
N LYS A 674 3.50 8.17 -5.57
CA LYS A 674 4.48 7.89 -4.52
C LYS A 674 4.82 6.40 -4.44
N TYR A 675 6.10 6.14 -4.24
CA TYR A 675 6.64 4.85 -3.85
C TYR A 675 7.35 4.92 -2.48
N VAL A 676 7.58 3.75 -1.90
CA VAL A 676 8.38 3.56 -0.69
C VAL A 676 9.49 2.56 -1.01
N ARG A 677 10.74 3.00 -0.87
CA ARG A 677 11.90 2.10 -0.88
C ARG A 677 12.11 1.54 0.53
N LYS A 678 12.13 0.22 0.64
CA LYS A 678 12.38 -0.52 1.89
C LYS A 678 13.88 -0.67 2.15
N ASP A 679 14.23 -1.10 3.36
CA ASP A 679 15.62 -1.32 3.79
C ASP A 679 16.31 -2.44 3.00
N ASP A 680 15.55 -3.43 2.51
CA ASP A 680 16.02 -4.54 1.66
C ASP A 680 16.16 -4.15 0.17
N GLY A 681 15.99 -2.86 -0.16
CA GLY A 681 16.09 -2.33 -1.51
C GLY A 681 14.81 -2.47 -2.36
N ASP A 682 13.81 -3.21 -1.85
CA ASP A 682 12.51 -3.40 -2.50
C ASP A 682 11.75 -2.08 -2.61
N ILE A 683 10.97 -1.94 -3.68
CA ILE A 683 10.14 -0.75 -3.91
C ILE A 683 8.68 -1.18 -3.88
N THR A 684 7.87 -0.42 -3.16
CA THR A 684 6.43 -0.68 -3.06
C THR A 684 5.62 0.58 -3.27
N ASN A 685 4.46 0.43 -3.87
CA ASN A 685 3.49 1.48 -4.09
C ASN A 685 2.22 1.22 -3.29
N THR A 686 1.38 2.25 -3.18
CA THR A 686 0.04 2.09 -2.62
C THR A 686 -0.85 1.30 -3.58
N GLY A 687 -1.72 0.41 -3.07
CA GLY A 687 -2.74 -0.27 -3.90
C GLY A 687 -3.77 0.69 -4.51
N LEU A 688 -3.74 1.98 -4.16
CA LEU A 688 -4.58 3.00 -4.78
C LEU A 688 -4.21 3.28 -6.26
N ILE A 689 -3.00 2.92 -6.69
CA ILE A 689 -2.59 3.08 -8.10
C ILE A 689 -3.56 2.38 -9.08
N TYR A 690 -4.17 1.26 -8.66
CA TYR A 690 -5.18 0.52 -9.43
C TYR A 690 -6.51 1.28 -9.48
N SER A 691 -7.16 1.44 -8.32
CA SER A 691 -8.53 1.96 -8.22
C SER A 691 -8.65 3.46 -8.48
N LYS A 692 -7.72 4.28 -7.95
CA LYS A 692 -7.70 5.72 -8.20
C LYS A 692 -7.09 6.06 -9.55
N GLY A 693 -6.05 5.34 -9.99
CA GLY A 693 -5.46 5.51 -11.32
C GLY A 693 -6.50 5.26 -12.43
N SER A 694 -7.20 4.12 -12.38
CA SER A 694 -8.28 3.82 -13.35
C SER A 694 -9.44 4.81 -13.29
N SER A 695 -9.83 5.25 -12.08
CA SER A 695 -10.89 6.26 -11.93
C SER A 695 -10.48 7.63 -12.49
N PHE A 696 -9.21 8.02 -12.34
CA PHE A 696 -8.68 9.24 -12.94
C PHE A 696 -8.72 9.17 -14.47
N ILE A 697 -8.27 8.04 -15.04
CA ILE A 697 -8.33 7.79 -16.49
C ILE A 697 -9.78 7.85 -17.00
N ARG A 698 -10.72 7.23 -16.28
CA ARG A 698 -12.15 7.28 -16.61
C ARG A 698 -12.74 8.69 -16.55
N MET A 699 -12.35 9.50 -15.55
CA MET A 699 -12.80 10.91 -15.50
C MET A 699 -12.34 11.67 -16.76
N ILE A 700 -11.10 11.47 -17.19
CA ILE A 700 -10.58 12.09 -18.41
C ILE A 700 -11.33 11.61 -19.66
N GLU A 701 -11.59 10.29 -19.78
CA GLU A 701 -12.41 9.74 -20.87
C GLU A 701 -13.77 10.43 -20.96
N HIS A 702 -14.49 10.56 -19.83
CA HIS A 702 -15.81 11.20 -19.83
C HIS A 702 -15.75 12.71 -20.08
N ILE A 703 -14.65 13.40 -19.75
CA ILE A 703 -14.46 14.82 -20.09
C ILE A 703 -14.24 15.00 -21.60
N MET A 704 -13.39 14.16 -22.22
CA MET A 704 -13.00 14.34 -23.62
C MET A 704 -13.87 13.58 -24.63
N GLY A 705 -14.66 12.62 -24.15
CA GLY A 705 -15.45 11.67 -24.94
C GLY A 705 -14.64 10.46 -25.41
N ALA A 706 -15.28 9.29 -25.46
CA ALA A 706 -14.66 8.00 -25.75
C ALA A 706 -13.90 7.96 -27.10
N ASP A 707 -14.44 8.58 -28.16
CA ASP A 707 -13.78 8.59 -29.48
C ASP A 707 -12.44 9.33 -29.46
N ASN A 708 -12.38 10.46 -28.76
CA ASN A 708 -11.16 11.25 -28.65
C ASN A 708 -10.17 10.60 -27.70
N PHE A 709 -10.68 10.02 -26.60
CA PHE A 709 -9.87 9.22 -25.69
C PHE A 709 -9.19 8.05 -26.43
N ASN A 710 -9.94 7.29 -27.23
CA ASN A 710 -9.39 6.20 -28.03
C ASN A 710 -8.31 6.68 -29.01
N LYS A 711 -8.50 7.84 -29.67
CA LYS A 711 -7.46 8.44 -30.52
C LYS A 711 -6.21 8.81 -29.71
N ALA A 712 -6.38 9.40 -28.53
CA ALA A 712 -5.27 9.76 -27.64
C ALA A 712 -4.48 8.53 -27.20
N ILE A 713 -5.15 7.47 -26.74
CA ILE A 713 -4.50 6.23 -26.33
C ILE A 713 -3.75 5.57 -27.48
N ARG A 714 -4.33 5.53 -28.69
CA ARG A 714 -3.63 5.03 -29.88
C ARG A 714 -2.40 5.86 -30.20
N TYR A 715 -2.48 7.18 -30.12
CA TYR A 715 -1.33 8.06 -30.34
C TYR A 715 -0.22 7.84 -29.30
N TYR A 716 -0.59 7.79 -28.02
CA TYR A 716 0.31 7.52 -26.91
C TYR A 716 1.05 6.19 -27.10
N LEU A 717 0.31 5.09 -27.29
CA LEU A 717 0.93 3.78 -27.47
C LEU A 717 1.82 3.73 -28.72
N ASN A 718 1.39 4.28 -29.86
CA ASN A 718 2.19 4.27 -31.10
C ASN A 718 3.48 5.07 -31.00
N ASN A 719 3.48 6.22 -30.32
CA ASN A 719 4.67 7.06 -30.22
C ASN A 719 5.71 6.55 -29.22
N HIS A 720 5.28 5.74 -28.25
CA HIS A 720 6.12 5.29 -27.14
C HIS A 720 6.40 3.78 -27.14
N GLN A 721 6.07 3.05 -28.22
CA GLN A 721 6.34 1.61 -28.32
C GLN A 721 7.81 1.30 -28.01
N TYR A 722 8.02 0.34 -27.11
CA TYR A 722 9.34 -0.13 -26.64
C TYR A 722 10.16 0.94 -25.90
N GLN A 723 9.51 2.00 -25.43
CA GLN A 723 10.14 3.08 -24.66
C GLN A 723 9.58 3.13 -23.24
N ASN A 724 10.13 4.08 -22.48
CA ASN A 724 9.66 4.42 -21.17
C ASN A 724 9.04 5.82 -21.18
N VAL A 725 8.05 6.04 -20.31
CA VAL A 725 7.26 7.27 -20.26
C VAL A 725 7.09 7.79 -18.83
N VAL A 726 6.78 9.07 -18.71
CA VAL A 726 6.30 9.72 -17.50
C VAL A 726 4.86 10.19 -17.69
N ALA A 727 4.19 10.62 -16.63
CA ALA A 727 2.80 11.06 -16.70
C ALA A 727 2.54 12.15 -17.75
N TYR A 728 3.52 13.03 -17.99
CA TYR A 728 3.39 14.11 -18.97
C TYR A 728 3.24 13.61 -20.42
N ASP A 729 3.87 12.50 -20.80
CA ASP A 729 3.75 11.92 -22.15
C ASP A 729 2.30 11.50 -22.43
N LEU A 730 1.60 10.98 -21.41
CA LEU A 730 0.18 10.69 -21.50
C LEU A 730 -0.66 11.97 -21.58
N TYR A 731 -0.33 12.99 -20.80
CA TYR A 731 -1.05 14.25 -20.81
C TYR A 731 -0.94 14.96 -22.16
N GLU A 732 0.22 14.92 -22.82
CA GLU A 732 0.38 15.43 -24.19
C GLU A 732 -0.59 14.75 -25.15
N ALA A 733 -0.72 13.42 -25.07
CA ALA A 733 -1.64 12.67 -25.90
C ALA A 733 -3.10 13.08 -25.65
N PHE A 734 -3.51 13.25 -24.39
CA PHE A 734 -4.84 13.72 -24.05
C PHE A 734 -5.10 15.16 -24.51
N GLU A 735 -4.17 16.09 -24.28
CA GLU A 735 -4.29 17.49 -24.73
C GLU A 735 -4.44 17.58 -26.25
N ARG A 736 -3.66 16.77 -26.99
CA ARG A 736 -3.69 16.75 -28.46
C ARG A 736 -5.06 16.41 -29.05
N PHE A 737 -5.82 15.53 -28.39
CA PHE A 737 -7.13 15.08 -28.85
C PHE A 737 -8.30 15.63 -28.02
N MET A 738 -8.02 16.50 -27.04
CA MET A 738 -9.05 17.20 -26.29
C MET A 738 -9.90 18.05 -27.26
N PRO A 739 -11.25 17.97 -27.19
CA PRO A 739 -12.09 18.81 -28.04
C PRO A 739 -11.76 20.29 -27.93
N ASN A 740 -11.76 20.99 -29.07
CA ASN A 740 -11.58 22.44 -29.07
C ASN A 740 -12.72 23.11 -28.30
N GLY A 741 -12.36 23.96 -27.34
CA GLY A 741 -13.33 24.67 -26.50
C GLY A 741 -13.83 23.87 -25.31
N THR A 742 -13.20 22.74 -24.93
CA THR A 742 -13.49 22.08 -23.65
C THR A 742 -13.34 23.10 -22.51
N VAL A 743 -14.46 23.36 -21.85
CA VAL A 743 -14.56 24.32 -20.75
C VAL A 743 -14.18 23.61 -19.45
N GLY A 744 -13.26 24.20 -18.70
CA GLY A 744 -12.88 23.82 -17.36
C GLY A 744 -13.52 24.73 -16.29
N PRO A 745 -12.96 24.72 -15.07
CA PRO A 745 -13.42 25.57 -13.98
C PRO A 745 -13.52 27.06 -14.34
N ASN A 746 -14.53 27.74 -13.79
CA ASN A 746 -14.76 29.18 -13.99
C ASN A 746 -14.97 29.61 -15.45
N GLY A 747 -15.42 28.71 -16.33
CA GLY A 747 -15.66 29.01 -17.74
C GLY A 747 -14.38 29.19 -18.57
N LYS A 748 -13.21 28.88 -18.00
CA LYS A 748 -11.92 28.98 -18.67
C LYS A 748 -11.65 27.74 -19.54
N PRO A 749 -10.70 27.80 -20.50
CA PRO A 749 -10.23 26.59 -21.17
C PRO A 749 -9.74 25.55 -20.16
N PHE A 750 -10.09 24.28 -20.37
CA PHE A 750 -9.66 23.19 -19.50
C PHE A 750 -8.14 23.03 -19.54
N ASN A 751 -7.51 23.09 -18.36
CA ASN A 751 -6.08 22.86 -18.20
C ASN A 751 -5.86 21.46 -17.61
N LEU A 752 -5.46 20.51 -18.46
CA LEU A 752 -5.31 19.11 -18.07
C LEU A 752 -4.21 18.93 -17.03
N VAL A 753 -3.06 19.58 -17.19
CA VAL A 753 -1.91 19.40 -16.29
C VAL A 753 -2.24 19.85 -14.87
N GLU A 754 -2.88 21.02 -14.71
CA GLU A 754 -3.30 21.51 -13.39
C GLU A 754 -4.39 20.62 -12.76
N PHE A 755 -5.34 20.15 -13.58
CA PHE A 755 -6.33 19.19 -13.14
C PHE A 755 -5.65 17.90 -12.64
N ALA A 756 -4.82 17.28 -13.48
CA ALA A 756 -4.16 16.02 -13.22
C ALA A 756 -3.27 16.09 -11.97
N LYS A 757 -2.50 17.17 -11.81
CA LYS A 757 -1.64 17.40 -10.64
C LYS A 757 -2.39 17.22 -9.33
N CYS A 758 -3.56 17.86 -9.17
CA CYS A 758 -4.34 17.77 -7.94
C CYS A 758 -5.06 16.42 -7.76
N TRP A 759 -5.27 15.64 -8.82
CA TRP A 759 -5.86 14.31 -8.71
C TRP A 759 -4.82 13.20 -8.47
N THR A 760 -3.58 13.37 -8.94
CA THR A 760 -2.55 12.33 -8.89
C THR A 760 -1.50 12.53 -7.78
N HIS A 761 -1.14 13.78 -7.45
CA HIS A 761 -0.02 14.10 -6.54
C HIS A 761 -0.45 14.40 -5.09
N GLN A 762 -1.73 14.27 -4.74
CA GLN A 762 -2.19 14.37 -3.36
C GLN A 762 -3.14 13.22 -2.99
N SER A 763 -3.20 12.93 -1.70
CA SER A 763 -4.06 11.88 -1.17
C SER A 763 -5.49 12.35 -0.90
N GLY A 764 -6.43 11.41 -0.92
CA GLY A 764 -7.84 11.66 -0.66
C GLY A 764 -8.65 12.05 -1.89
N TYR A 765 -9.92 12.37 -1.62
CA TYR A 765 -10.94 12.79 -2.58
C TYR A 765 -11.84 13.87 -1.94
N PRO A 766 -12.55 14.69 -2.74
CA PRO A 766 -13.52 15.64 -2.22
C PRO A 766 -14.84 14.94 -1.86
N THR A 767 -15.48 15.38 -0.78
CA THR A 767 -16.91 15.16 -0.54
C THR A 767 -17.66 16.40 -0.97
N ILE A 768 -18.65 16.22 -1.84
CA ILE A 768 -19.50 17.29 -2.35
C ILE A 768 -20.77 17.37 -1.50
N GLN A 769 -20.95 18.48 -0.81
CA GLN A 769 -22.16 18.74 -0.03
C GLN A 769 -23.18 19.51 -0.87
N VAL A 770 -24.42 19.02 -0.90
CA VAL A 770 -25.51 19.59 -1.69
C VAL A 770 -26.58 20.15 -0.77
N GLN A 771 -26.94 21.42 -0.97
CA GLN A 771 -27.98 22.11 -0.21
C GLN A 771 -28.92 22.87 -1.15
N SER A 772 -30.22 22.87 -0.86
CA SER A 772 -31.17 23.75 -1.58
C SER A 772 -30.96 25.20 -1.16
N ILE A 773 -30.94 26.11 -2.13
CA ILE A 773 -31.06 27.55 -1.87
C ILE A 773 -32.54 27.94 -1.91
N ASP A 774 -33.23 27.51 -2.98
CA ASP A 774 -34.66 27.69 -3.18
C ASP A 774 -35.24 26.53 -4.03
N ASN A 775 -36.48 26.67 -4.50
CA ASN A 775 -37.17 25.65 -5.29
C ASN A 775 -36.60 25.45 -6.72
N SER A 776 -35.64 26.28 -7.13
CA SER A 776 -35.08 26.35 -8.49
C SER A 776 -33.55 26.39 -8.53
N SER A 777 -32.89 26.28 -7.38
CA SER A 777 -31.44 26.33 -7.31
C SER A 777 -30.86 25.57 -6.13
N ILE A 778 -29.68 24.98 -6.37
CA ILE A 778 -28.90 24.27 -5.36
C ILE A 778 -27.49 24.84 -5.26
N GLN A 779 -26.91 24.72 -4.07
CA GLN A 779 -25.53 25.06 -3.78
C GLN A 779 -24.73 23.79 -3.53
N LEU A 780 -23.53 23.73 -4.13
CA LEU A 780 -22.56 22.67 -3.94
C LEU A 780 -21.29 23.24 -3.33
N THR A 781 -20.78 22.59 -2.29
CA THR A 781 -19.48 22.90 -1.68
C THR A 781 -18.61 21.65 -1.60
N GLN A 782 -17.28 21.82 -1.62
CA GLN A 782 -16.35 20.70 -1.45
C GLN A 782 -15.66 20.76 -0.09
N HIS A 783 -15.43 19.61 0.51
CA HIS A 783 -14.55 19.48 1.67
C HIS A 783 -13.83 18.13 1.63
N ARG A 784 -12.59 18.09 2.12
CA ARG A 784 -11.92 16.81 2.39
C ARG A 784 -12.43 16.28 3.72
N ARG A 785 -12.98 15.07 3.70
CA ARG A 785 -13.43 14.40 4.92
C ARG A 785 -12.36 13.42 5.39
N LEU A 786 -11.86 13.62 6.60
CA LEU A 786 -11.00 12.67 7.31
C LEU A 786 -11.84 11.96 8.38
N TYR A 787 -11.69 10.65 8.54
CA TYR A 787 -12.42 9.91 9.56
C TYR A 787 -11.99 10.36 10.98
N LYS A 788 -12.98 10.42 11.88
CA LYS A 788 -12.78 10.81 13.29
C LYS A 788 -11.80 9.83 13.93
N ASN A 789 -10.54 10.26 14.11
CA ASN A 789 -9.47 9.75 14.99
C ASN A 789 -8.05 9.88 14.38
N VAL A 790 -7.90 10.45 13.19
CA VAL A 790 -6.56 10.72 12.65
C VAL A 790 -6.16 12.17 12.86
N THR A 791 -5.17 12.40 13.72
CA THR A 791 -4.64 13.74 14.05
C THR A 791 -3.18 13.94 13.66
N THR A 792 -2.55 12.96 13.01
CA THR A 792 -1.14 13.07 12.57
C THR A 792 -1.01 12.68 11.11
N PHE A 793 -0.93 13.68 10.24
CA PHE A 793 -0.43 13.52 8.88
C PHE A 793 0.86 14.31 8.73
N LYS A 794 1.86 13.69 8.12
CA LYS A 794 2.92 14.42 7.41
C LYS A 794 2.38 14.66 6.01
N GLU A 795 2.04 15.90 5.73
CA GLU A 795 1.33 16.38 4.54
C GLU A 795 2.08 16.04 3.24
N GLU A 796 1.36 15.44 2.29
CA GLU A 796 1.57 15.70 0.86
C GLU A 796 0.33 16.45 0.40
N ASP A 797 0.38 17.77 0.56
CA ASP A 797 -0.69 18.67 0.16
C ASP A 797 -0.22 19.57 -0.99
N VAL A 798 -0.32 19.05 -2.21
CA VAL A 798 0.11 19.78 -3.42
C VAL A 798 -0.91 20.85 -3.82
N CYS A 799 -2.20 20.70 -3.47
CA CYS A 799 -3.28 21.61 -3.89
C CYS A 799 -4.23 22.06 -2.76
N GLY A 800 -3.80 22.09 -1.50
CA GLY A 800 -4.62 22.51 -0.36
C GLY A 800 -5.72 21.50 0.03
N HIS A 801 -5.61 20.23 -0.40
CA HIS A 801 -6.67 19.22 -0.32
C HIS A 801 -7.98 19.69 -0.93
N LYS A 802 -7.87 20.43 -2.03
CA LYS A 802 -8.97 20.85 -2.89
C LYS A 802 -8.72 20.37 -4.31
N TRP A 803 -9.79 20.23 -5.06
CA TRP A 803 -9.77 19.72 -6.42
C TRP A 803 -10.60 20.61 -7.34
N ASP A 804 -10.22 20.68 -8.60
CA ASP A 804 -11.13 21.08 -9.66
C ASP A 804 -12.05 19.89 -9.94
N VAL A 805 -13.31 19.99 -9.54
CA VAL A 805 -14.25 18.86 -9.54
C VAL A 805 -15.22 18.98 -10.71
N PRO A 806 -15.21 18.01 -11.66
CA PRO A 806 -16.23 17.88 -12.69
C PRO A 806 -17.51 17.32 -12.05
N ILE A 807 -18.53 18.17 -11.92
CA ILE A 807 -19.83 17.86 -11.35
C ILE A 807 -20.74 17.33 -12.48
N TRP A 808 -20.83 16.01 -12.60
CA TRP A 808 -21.84 15.37 -13.45
C TRP A 808 -23.16 15.33 -12.71
N TYR A 809 -24.23 15.82 -13.32
CA TYR A 809 -25.54 15.87 -12.67
C TYR A 809 -26.66 15.50 -13.63
N GLN A 810 -27.72 14.91 -13.08
CA GLN A 810 -28.89 14.48 -13.84
C GLN A 810 -30.17 14.83 -13.08
N VAL A 811 -31.06 15.56 -13.76
CA VAL A 811 -32.41 15.81 -13.24
C VAL A 811 -33.25 14.54 -13.40
N PRO A 812 -33.91 14.01 -12.35
CA PRO A 812 -34.71 12.79 -12.43
C PRO A 812 -35.82 12.87 -13.49
N GLY A 813 -35.76 11.95 -14.45
CA GLY A 813 -36.64 11.92 -15.61
C GLY A 813 -36.04 12.49 -16.90
N SER A 814 -34.87 13.13 -16.83
CA SER A 814 -34.04 13.41 -18.02
C SER A 814 -33.20 12.18 -18.36
N ASP A 815 -32.96 11.94 -19.65
CA ASP A 815 -31.98 10.99 -20.17
C ASP A 815 -30.58 11.62 -20.35
N THR A 816 -30.45 12.93 -20.12
CA THR A 816 -29.20 13.67 -20.25
C THR A 816 -28.44 13.78 -18.92
N VAL A 817 -27.11 13.60 -18.99
CA VAL A 817 -26.19 13.93 -17.90
C VAL A 817 -25.43 15.19 -18.29
N ASP A 818 -25.59 16.24 -17.51
CA ASP A 818 -24.92 17.52 -17.71
C ASP A 818 -23.63 17.61 -16.88
N LEU A 819 -22.69 18.46 -17.32
CA LEU A 819 -21.41 18.70 -16.65
C LEU A 819 -21.30 20.17 -16.24
N ALA A 820 -20.99 20.40 -14.97
CA ALA A 820 -20.56 21.68 -14.43
C ALA A 820 -19.22 21.55 -13.70
N TRP A 821 -18.61 22.67 -13.33
CA TRP A 821 -17.32 22.67 -12.62
C TRP A 821 -17.42 23.39 -11.29
N LEU A 822 -16.96 22.72 -10.23
CA LEU A 822 -16.64 23.36 -8.96
C LEU A 822 -15.11 23.51 -8.90
N GLY A 823 -14.62 24.73 -9.10
CA GLY A 823 -13.19 25.01 -9.05
C GLY A 823 -12.62 24.86 -7.64
N ARG A 824 -11.33 24.51 -7.56
CA ARG A 824 -10.61 24.31 -6.28
C ARG A 824 -10.62 25.53 -5.37
N ASN A 825 -10.70 26.73 -5.96
CA ASN A 825 -10.69 28.00 -5.22
C ASN A 825 -12.08 28.61 -5.06
N ASP A 826 -13.11 27.98 -5.62
CA ASP A 826 -14.47 28.49 -5.54
C ASP A 826 -15.04 28.17 -4.15
N GLU A 827 -15.74 29.12 -3.52
CA GLU A 827 -16.41 28.87 -2.25
C GLU A 827 -17.56 27.88 -2.41
N ASN A 828 -18.29 27.98 -3.52
CA ASN A 828 -19.39 27.13 -3.88
C ASN A 828 -19.67 27.20 -5.40
N LEU A 829 -20.47 26.24 -5.87
CA LEU A 829 -21.09 26.22 -7.20
C LEU A 829 -22.61 26.30 -7.03
N VAL A 830 -23.27 27.21 -7.75
CA VAL A 830 -24.73 27.30 -7.79
C VAL A 830 -25.24 26.73 -9.11
N LEU A 831 -26.11 25.72 -9.04
CA LEU A 831 -26.78 25.15 -10.20
C LEU A 831 -28.25 25.57 -10.21
N ASN A 832 -28.69 26.15 -11.33
CA ASN A 832 -30.08 26.53 -11.56
C ASN A 832 -30.84 25.33 -12.15
N VAL A 833 -31.36 24.48 -11.27
CA VAL A 833 -32.13 23.27 -11.62
C VAL A 833 -33.49 23.30 -10.92
N THR A 834 -34.55 23.06 -11.69
CA THR A 834 -35.93 23.00 -11.16
C THR A 834 -36.26 21.56 -10.80
N GLY A 835 -36.23 21.24 -9.50
CA GLY A 835 -36.50 19.90 -8.96
C GLY A 835 -35.26 19.24 -8.34
N PRO A 836 -35.41 18.03 -7.76
CA PRO A 836 -34.26 17.30 -7.22
C PRO A 836 -33.29 16.92 -8.33
N VAL A 837 -32.03 16.65 -7.99
CA VAL A 837 -30.97 16.32 -8.95
C VAL A 837 -30.04 15.27 -8.35
N VAL A 838 -29.63 14.30 -9.15
CA VAL A 838 -28.60 13.33 -8.77
C VAL A 838 -27.25 13.89 -9.19
N ILE A 839 -26.41 14.23 -8.23
CA ILE A 839 -25.01 14.62 -8.41
C ILE A 839 -24.13 13.36 -8.47
N ASN A 840 -23.03 13.46 -9.22
CA ASN A 840 -22.18 12.35 -9.66
C ASN A 840 -22.97 11.31 -10.47
N ALA A 841 -23.84 11.77 -11.37
CA ALA A 841 -24.58 10.89 -12.26
C ALA A 841 -23.62 9.98 -13.06
N ASN A 842 -24.02 8.72 -13.26
CA ASN A 842 -23.24 7.61 -13.80
C ASN A 842 -21.97 7.27 -13.00
N SER A 843 -21.81 7.84 -11.80
CA SER A 843 -20.61 7.69 -10.98
C SER A 843 -19.32 8.07 -11.74
N ASN A 844 -19.39 9.02 -12.68
CA ASN A 844 -18.27 9.38 -13.54
C ASN A 844 -17.08 9.96 -12.75
N GLY A 845 -17.35 10.63 -11.63
CA GLY A 845 -16.35 11.30 -10.81
C GLY A 845 -15.87 10.51 -9.61
N TYR A 846 -14.58 10.69 -9.26
CA TYR A 846 -13.94 10.12 -8.08
C TYR A 846 -14.21 10.97 -6.84
N TYR A 847 -15.47 11.05 -6.42
CA TYR A 847 -15.88 11.79 -5.23
C TYR A 847 -17.20 11.26 -4.66
N ARG A 848 -17.47 11.60 -3.41
CA ARG A 848 -18.74 11.26 -2.73
C ARG A 848 -19.67 12.46 -2.67
N VAL A 849 -20.96 12.19 -2.58
CA VAL A 849 -21.99 13.22 -2.46
C VAL A 849 -22.77 13.06 -1.15
N LEU A 850 -22.90 14.16 -0.42
CA LEU A 850 -23.75 14.26 0.77
C LEU A 850 -24.84 15.31 0.53
N TYR A 851 -26.10 14.87 0.53
CA TYR A 851 -27.24 15.77 0.40
C TYR A 851 -27.78 16.19 1.78
N SER A 852 -28.46 17.34 1.86
CA SER A 852 -29.23 17.69 3.06
C SER A 852 -30.44 16.75 3.22
N ASN A 853 -30.93 16.57 4.45
CA ASN A 853 -32.11 15.72 4.72
C ASN A 853 -33.33 16.15 3.88
N GLN A 854 -33.58 17.46 3.77
CA GLN A 854 -34.65 18.01 2.94
C GLN A 854 -34.49 17.60 1.46
N PHE A 855 -33.26 17.55 0.96
CA PHE A 855 -33.00 17.17 -0.42
C PHE A 855 -33.17 15.66 -0.65
N TYR A 856 -32.78 14.83 0.31
CA TYR A 856 -33.11 13.40 0.29
C TYR A 856 -34.62 13.16 0.28
N GLU A 857 -35.41 13.92 1.04
CA GLU A 857 -36.89 13.83 0.99
C GLU A 857 -37.46 14.18 -0.39
N LEU A 858 -36.89 15.21 -1.06
CA LEU A 858 -37.27 15.56 -2.43
C LEU A 858 -36.94 14.45 -3.43
N LEU A 859 -35.73 13.87 -3.34
CA LEU A 859 -35.33 12.72 -4.17
C LEU A 859 -36.26 11.51 -3.93
N SER A 860 -36.58 11.24 -2.66
CA SER A 860 -37.48 10.18 -2.25
C SER A 860 -38.87 10.32 -2.87
N THR A 861 -39.41 11.53 -2.87
CA THR A 861 -40.73 11.84 -3.45
C THR A 861 -40.74 11.55 -4.95
N GLU A 862 -39.71 11.99 -5.70
CA GLU A 862 -39.63 11.68 -7.14
C GLU A 862 -39.47 10.18 -7.43
N PHE A 863 -38.76 9.44 -6.57
CA PHE A 863 -38.55 8.00 -6.75
C PHE A 863 -39.85 7.20 -6.51
N GLN A 864 -40.60 7.53 -5.44
CA GLN A 864 -41.82 6.82 -5.06
C GLN A 864 -43.05 7.20 -5.90
N GLU A 865 -43.29 8.49 -6.13
CA GLU A 865 -44.54 8.94 -6.75
C GLU A 865 -44.57 8.77 -8.28
N ARG A 866 -43.40 8.71 -8.92
CA ARG A 866 -43.28 8.79 -10.38
C ARG A 866 -42.55 7.62 -11.03
N GLY A 867 -42.06 6.64 -10.26
CA GLY A 867 -41.35 5.47 -10.79
C GLY A 867 -40.08 5.81 -11.59
N LYS A 868 -39.50 7.00 -11.36
CA LYS A 868 -38.47 7.61 -12.23
C LYS A 868 -37.05 7.10 -12.02
N THR A 869 -36.83 6.08 -11.18
CA THR A 869 -35.52 5.41 -11.11
C THR A 869 -35.13 4.76 -12.42
N GLN A 870 -36.08 4.51 -13.32
CA GLN A 870 -35.85 3.94 -14.65
C GLN A 870 -34.89 4.75 -15.55
N PHE A 871 -34.73 6.05 -15.30
CA PHE A 871 -33.84 6.91 -16.10
C PHE A 871 -32.44 7.06 -15.49
N LEU A 872 -32.22 6.55 -14.28
CA LEU A 872 -30.90 6.53 -13.66
C LEU A 872 -30.16 5.27 -14.09
N SER A 873 -28.89 5.41 -14.46
CA SER A 873 -28.03 4.25 -14.67
C SER A 873 -27.85 3.45 -13.38
N ASP A 874 -27.48 2.18 -13.53
CA ASP A 874 -27.18 1.32 -12.39
C ASP A 874 -25.99 1.86 -11.58
N SER A 875 -25.03 2.51 -12.26
CA SER A 875 -23.91 3.25 -11.64
C SER A 875 -24.40 4.41 -10.75
N SER A 876 -25.36 5.22 -11.21
CA SER A 876 -25.96 6.29 -10.39
C SER A 876 -26.63 5.75 -9.14
N LYS A 877 -27.47 4.71 -9.31
CA LYS A 877 -28.23 4.11 -8.21
C LYS A 877 -27.31 3.48 -7.16
N ILE A 878 -26.29 2.73 -7.58
CA ILE A 878 -25.36 2.11 -6.62
C ILE A 878 -24.42 3.12 -5.96
N ARG A 879 -23.99 4.17 -6.67
CA ARG A 879 -23.23 5.29 -6.08
C ARG A 879 -24.04 6.00 -5.00
N LEU A 880 -25.32 6.28 -5.25
CA LEU A 880 -26.22 6.87 -4.27
C LEU A 880 -26.35 6.00 -3.01
N LEU A 881 -26.56 4.69 -3.17
CA LEU A 881 -26.60 3.75 -2.04
C LEU A 881 -25.25 3.65 -1.31
N ASN A 882 -24.13 3.71 -2.04
CA ASN A 882 -22.80 3.67 -1.47
C ASN A 882 -22.50 4.90 -0.60
N ASP A 883 -22.86 6.08 -1.09
CA ASP A 883 -22.68 7.33 -0.37
C ASP A 883 -23.63 7.43 0.82
N ILE A 884 -24.90 7.04 0.68
CA ILE A 884 -25.84 6.90 1.81
C ILE A 884 -25.21 6.00 2.90
N MET A 885 -24.75 4.80 2.53
CA MET A 885 -24.15 3.87 3.49
C MET A 885 -22.95 4.47 4.23
N ASN A 886 -22.13 5.27 3.54
CA ASN A 886 -20.96 5.93 4.09
C ASN A 886 -21.34 6.99 5.14
N PHE A 887 -22.41 7.75 4.88
CA PHE A 887 -22.90 8.84 5.74
C PHE A 887 -24.03 8.46 6.71
N ILE A 888 -24.35 7.16 6.84
CA ILE A 888 -25.26 6.68 7.87
C ILE A 888 -24.76 7.10 9.26
N GLY A 889 -25.61 7.80 10.01
CA GLY A 889 -25.29 8.41 11.30
C GLY A 889 -25.21 9.94 11.26
N GLU A 890 -25.10 10.53 10.07
CA GLU A 890 -25.17 11.98 9.84
C GLU A 890 -26.42 12.40 9.07
N ILE A 891 -26.97 11.48 8.28
CA ILE A 891 -28.23 11.67 7.57
C ILE A 891 -29.37 11.17 8.47
N ASP A 892 -30.50 11.89 8.49
CA ASP A 892 -31.72 11.39 9.15
C ASP A 892 -32.21 10.15 8.41
N ALA A 893 -32.26 9.02 9.11
CA ALA A 893 -32.73 7.76 8.56
C ALA A 893 -34.10 7.87 7.89
N LYS A 894 -35.00 8.73 8.38
CA LYS A 894 -36.33 8.94 7.78
C LYS A 894 -36.25 9.53 6.37
N SER A 895 -35.27 10.40 6.11
CA SER A 895 -35.13 11.08 4.81
C SER A 895 -34.63 10.16 3.70
N ILE A 896 -33.86 9.12 4.05
CA ILE A 896 -33.25 8.19 3.08
C ILE A 896 -33.95 6.84 2.99
N LEU A 897 -34.72 6.46 4.02
CA LEU A 897 -35.39 5.17 4.07
C LEU A 897 -36.20 4.87 2.80
N PRO A 898 -37.03 5.78 2.28
CA PRO A 898 -37.88 5.42 1.16
C PRO A 898 -37.11 5.37 -0.17
N ILE A 899 -35.97 6.07 -0.29
CA ILE A 899 -35.01 5.87 -1.40
C ILE A 899 -34.46 4.45 -1.36
N VAL A 900 -33.98 4.01 -0.20
CA VAL A 900 -33.37 2.68 -0.04
C VAL A 900 -34.41 1.57 -0.23
N GLU A 901 -35.63 1.73 0.27
CA GLU A 901 -36.74 0.79 0.06
C GLU A 901 -37.14 0.71 -1.42
N THR A 902 -37.14 1.84 -2.14
CA THR A 902 -37.40 1.84 -3.59
C THR A 902 -36.32 1.04 -4.33
N LEU A 903 -35.04 1.29 -4.05
CA LEU A 903 -33.92 0.59 -4.69
C LEU A 903 -33.75 -0.86 -4.24
N ALA A 904 -34.36 -1.26 -3.11
CA ALA A 904 -34.43 -2.67 -2.70
C ALA A 904 -35.32 -3.51 -3.65
N ASN A 905 -36.14 -2.86 -4.48
CA ASN A 905 -36.97 -3.50 -5.49
C ASN A 905 -36.43 -3.34 -6.93
N ASP A 906 -35.18 -2.87 -7.10
CA ASP A 906 -34.57 -2.66 -8.42
C ASP A 906 -34.35 -3.99 -9.18
N ASP A 907 -34.39 -3.98 -10.51
CA ASP A 907 -34.16 -5.19 -11.31
C ASP A 907 -32.71 -5.69 -11.17
N ASN A 908 -31.75 -4.78 -11.01
CA ASN A 908 -30.35 -5.14 -10.85
C ASN A 908 -30.08 -5.72 -9.46
N LEU A 909 -29.60 -6.96 -9.43
CA LEU A 909 -29.35 -7.70 -8.19
C LEU A 909 -28.32 -7.04 -7.26
N LYS A 910 -27.25 -6.45 -7.80
CA LYS A 910 -26.21 -5.80 -6.96
C LYS A 910 -26.75 -4.55 -6.28
N ILE A 911 -27.66 -3.83 -6.93
CA ILE A 911 -28.35 -2.67 -6.36
C ILE A 911 -29.24 -3.12 -5.22
N ARG A 912 -30.07 -4.16 -5.43
CA ARG A 912 -30.90 -4.74 -4.38
C ARG A 912 -30.09 -5.18 -3.17
N GLN A 913 -29.02 -5.97 -3.39
CA GLN A 913 -28.13 -6.43 -2.31
C GLN A 913 -27.53 -5.27 -1.52
N ARG A 914 -27.11 -4.19 -2.21
CA ARG A 914 -26.56 -3.01 -1.53
C ARG A 914 -27.64 -2.26 -0.74
N ALA A 915 -28.84 -2.11 -1.31
CA ALA A 915 -29.98 -1.47 -0.66
C ALA A 915 -30.38 -2.24 0.61
N GLU A 916 -30.52 -3.57 0.52
CA GLU A 916 -30.83 -4.43 1.67
C GLU A 916 -29.78 -4.32 2.78
N LYS A 917 -28.49 -4.34 2.43
CA LYS A 917 -27.41 -4.12 3.40
C LYS A 917 -27.55 -2.75 4.09
N THR A 918 -27.98 -1.74 3.35
CA THR A 918 -28.22 -0.38 3.85
C THR A 918 -29.40 -0.36 4.81
N LEU A 919 -30.53 -0.99 4.47
CA LEU A 919 -31.71 -1.13 5.34
C LEU A 919 -31.36 -1.82 6.66
N ARG A 920 -30.55 -2.88 6.65
CA ARG A 920 -30.11 -3.57 7.88
C ARG A 920 -29.32 -2.63 8.80
N LYS A 921 -28.42 -1.84 8.25
CA LYS A 921 -27.64 -0.86 9.04
C LYS A 921 -28.56 0.22 9.63
N LEU A 922 -29.54 0.70 8.85
CA LEU A 922 -30.56 1.64 9.34
C LEU A 922 -31.44 1.03 10.44
N LYS A 923 -31.82 -0.25 10.32
CA LYS A 923 -32.63 -0.98 11.31
C LYS A 923 -31.94 -1.02 12.67
N ASN A 924 -30.65 -1.36 12.66
CA ASN A 924 -29.85 -1.46 13.87
C ASN A 924 -29.71 -0.11 14.60
N GLN A 925 -29.84 1.02 13.89
CA GLN A 925 -29.74 2.36 14.48
C GLN A 925 -31.10 2.94 14.92
N THR A 926 -32.19 2.62 14.22
CA THR A 926 -33.51 3.24 14.43
C THR A 926 -34.48 2.41 15.26
N GLY A 927 -34.23 1.11 15.41
CA GLY A 927 -35.14 0.18 16.08
C GLY A 927 -36.47 -0.05 15.37
N HIS A 928 -36.69 0.51 14.17
CA HIS A 928 -37.89 0.31 13.38
C HIS A 928 -37.98 -1.12 12.84
N SER A 929 -39.15 -1.77 12.96
CA SER A 929 -39.43 -2.99 12.22
C SER A 929 -39.81 -2.62 10.79
N PHE A 930 -38.89 -2.80 9.85
CA PHE A 930 -39.24 -2.70 8.43
C PHE A 930 -40.09 -3.91 8.06
N ASP A 931 -41.31 -3.65 7.56
CA ASP A 931 -42.24 -4.64 7.01
C ASP A 931 -41.88 -4.88 5.55
N THR A 932 -40.65 -5.32 5.34
CA THR A 932 -40.24 -5.86 4.05
C THR A 932 -40.25 -7.36 4.22
N ASP A 933 -41.31 -8.02 3.77
CA ASP A 933 -41.39 -9.48 3.64
C ASP A 933 -40.40 -9.96 2.56
N MET A 934 -39.10 -9.77 2.82
CA MET A 934 -37.98 -10.13 1.93
C MET A 934 -37.61 -11.60 2.07
N THR A 935 -38.40 -12.39 2.81
CA THR A 935 -38.14 -13.79 3.12
C THR A 935 -39.36 -14.68 2.89
N LYS A 936 -39.78 -14.84 1.64
CA LYS A 936 -40.36 -16.16 1.27
C LYS A 936 -39.34 -17.24 1.70
N PRO A 937 -39.76 -18.38 2.28
CA PRO A 937 -38.86 -19.45 2.68
C PRO A 937 -37.81 -19.72 1.60
N LEU A 938 -36.54 -19.74 2.00
CA LEU A 938 -35.37 -19.80 1.13
C LEU A 938 -35.49 -20.92 0.07
N PHE A 939 -36.09 -22.05 0.48
CA PHE A 939 -36.28 -23.25 -0.31
C PHE A 939 -37.58 -23.29 -1.12
N GLU A 940 -38.50 -22.33 -0.95
CA GLU A 940 -39.69 -22.19 -1.83
C GLU A 940 -39.34 -21.59 -3.18
N LYS A 941 -38.18 -20.90 -3.28
CA LYS A 941 -37.66 -20.34 -4.55
C LYS A 941 -36.85 -21.34 -5.36
N CYS A 942 -36.56 -22.52 -4.81
CA CYS A 942 -35.72 -23.54 -5.44
C CYS A 942 -36.46 -24.85 -5.63
N SER A 943 -36.34 -25.42 -6.82
CA SER A 943 -36.81 -26.78 -7.10
C SER A 943 -35.85 -27.80 -6.50
N LEU A 944 -36.38 -28.95 -6.04
CA LEU A 944 -35.57 -30.06 -5.53
C LEU A 944 -34.62 -30.66 -6.57
N ASN A 945 -34.80 -30.34 -7.87
CA ASN A 945 -33.99 -30.84 -8.97
C ASN A 945 -33.00 -29.79 -9.54
N GLU A 946 -32.99 -28.57 -9.00
CA GLU A 946 -32.11 -27.49 -9.49
C GLU A 946 -30.70 -27.60 -8.92
N SER A 947 -29.71 -27.18 -9.70
CA SER A 947 -28.31 -27.09 -9.25
C SER A 947 -28.14 -26.00 -8.18
N PHE A 948 -27.02 -26.02 -7.44
CA PHE A 948 -26.74 -24.97 -6.47
C PHE A 948 -26.64 -23.61 -7.15
N ASP A 949 -26.07 -23.53 -8.35
CA ASP A 949 -25.89 -22.30 -9.12
C ASP A 949 -27.23 -21.70 -9.61
N GLU A 950 -28.11 -22.55 -10.13
CA GLU A 950 -29.47 -22.16 -10.55
C GLU A 950 -30.33 -21.71 -9.37
N CYS A 951 -30.13 -22.33 -8.21
CA CYS A 951 -30.82 -21.95 -6.99
C CYS A 951 -30.17 -20.74 -6.31
N SER A 952 -28.84 -20.64 -6.30
CA SER A 952 -28.10 -19.55 -5.66
C SER A 952 -28.29 -18.25 -6.41
N SER A 953 -28.30 -18.26 -7.74
CA SER A 953 -28.67 -17.10 -8.57
C SER A 953 -30.10 -16.59 -8.26
N LYS A 954 -31.01 -17.47 -7.82
CA LYS A 954 -32.35 -17.09 -7.33
C LYS A 954 -32.36 -16.63 -5.86
N ILE A 955 -31.41 -17.12 -5.06
CA ILE A 955 -31.30 -16.89 -3.61
C ILE A 955 -30.36 -15.72 -3.27
N GLU A 956 -29.56 -15.21 -4.21
CA GLU A 956 -28.44 -14.26 -4.05
C GLU A 956 -28.72 -13.01 -3.18
N THR A 957 -29.96 -12.73 -2.86
CA THR A 957 -30.45 -11.82 -1.80
C THR A 957 -30.08 -12.16 -0.35
N VAL A 958 -29.55 -13.35 -0.02
CA VAL A 958 -29.37 -13.75 1.40
C VAL A 958 -27.91 -13.69 1.86
N ILE A 959 -27.60 -12.70 2.71
CA ILE A 959 -26.35 -12.67 3.51
C ILE A 959 -26.23 -13.98 4.29
N MET A 960 -25.03 -14.59 4.36
CA MET A 960 -24.81 -15.88 5.04
C MET A 960 -25.35 -15.99 6.46
N ASP A 961 -25.39 -14.90 7.21
CA ASP A 961 -25.99 -14.90 8.54
C ASP A 961 -27.50 -15.16 8.53
N GLU A 962 -28.19 -14.72 7.49
CA GLU A 962 -29.63 -14.90 7.32
C GLU A 962 -29.97 -16.26 6.68
N PHE A 963 -29.10 -16.73 5.77
CA PHE A 963 -29.13 -18.11 5.28
C PHE A 963 -28.96 -19.06 6.47
N CYS A 964 -27.96 -18.81 7.32
CA CYS A 964 -27.72 -19.57 8.54
C CYS A 964 -28.89 -19.49 9.51
N ARG A 965 -29.46 -18.30 9.72
CA ARG A 965 -30.61 -18.12 10.61
C ARG A 965 -31.81 -18.92 10.13
N LYS A 966 -32.10 -18.91 8.83
CA LYS A 966 -33.23 -19.62 8.23
C LYS A 966 -33.03 -21.12 8.17
N VAL A 967 -31.85 -21.61 7.78
CA VAL A 967 -31.48 -23.02 7.87
C VAL A 967 -31.69 -23.55 9.29
N ARG A 968 -31.32 -22.77 10.32
CA ARG A 968 -31.53 -23.14 11.73
C ARG A 968 -32.97 -22.98 12.22
N SER A 969 -33.78 -22.13 11.57
CA SER A 969 -35.17 -21.86 11.97
C SER A 969 -36.22 -22.57 11.12
N ASP A 970 -35.82 -23.31 10.08
CA ASP A 970 -36.75 -24.04 9.22
C ASP A 970 -37.38 -25.22 10.01
N PRO A 971 -38.72 -25.29 10.11
CA PRO A 971 -39.39 -26.34 10.87
C PRO A 971 -39.26 -27.72 10.21
N SER A 972 -38.87 -27.80 8.93
CA SER A 972 -38.68 -29.02 8.16
C SER A 972 -37.20 -29.26 7.84
N GLN A 973 -36.38 -29.49 8.87
CA GLN A 973 -34.95 -29.81 8.73
C GLN A 973 -34.67 -30.94 7.71
N GLU A 974 -35.64 -31.81 7.45
CA GLU A 974 -35.61 -32.86 6.44
C GLU A 974 -35.62 -32.35 4.98
N ASN A 975 -36.33 -31.25 4.70
CA ASN A 975 -36.30 -30.60 3.39
C ASN A 975 -34.93 -29.95 3.16
N VAL A 976 -34.40 -29.23 4.14
CA VAL A 976 -33.06 -28.64 4.10
C VAL A 976 -32.00 -29.71 3.82
N THR A 977 -32.09 -30.85 4.51
CA THR A 977 -31.23 -32.01 4.28
C THR A 977 -31.32 -32.50 2.83
N ARG A 978 -32.54 -32.58 2.25
CA ARG A 978 -32.78 -33.05 0.89
C ARG A 978 -32.21 -32.12 -0.19
N TYR A 979 -32.35 -30.80 -0.01
CA TYR A 979 -31.75 -29.80 -0.91
C TYR A 979 -30.22 -29.86 -0.88
N LEU A 980 -29.61 -29.93 0.32
CA LEU A 980 -28.16 -30.05 0.47
C LEU A 980 -27.62 -31.35 -0.15
N LEU A 981 -28.32 -32.48 0.03
CA LEU A 981 -27.96 -33.76 -0.60
C LEU A 981 -28.06 -33.71 -2.12
N ASN A 982 -29.09 -33.06 -2.67
CA ASN A 982 -29.22 -32.96 -4.11
C ASN A 982 -28.13 -32.07 -4.72
N TRP A 983 -27.82 -30.93 -4.12
CA TRP A 983 -26.71 -30.08 -4.57
C TRP A 983 -25.36 -30.79 -4.52
N LEU A 984 -25.10 -31.57 -3.47
CA LEU A 984 -23.92 -32.44 -3.36
C LEU A 984 -23.80 -33.48 -4.48
N ASN A 985 -24.94 -33.97 -4.96
CA ASN A 985 -25.01 -35.05 -5.94
C ASN A 985 -24.94 -34.53 -7.38
N VAL A 986 -25.31 -33.27 -7.61
CA VAL A 986 -25.38 -32.64 -8.94
C VAL A 986 -24.15 -31.78 -9.25
N GLU A 987 -23.47 -31.20 -8.24
CA GLU A 987 -22.40 -30.21 -8.45
C GLU A 987 -20.99 -30.83 -8.37
N GLU A 988 -20.25 -30.77 -9.48
CA GLU A 988 -18.84 -31.24 -9.57
C GLU A 988 -17.82 -30.09 -9.59
N ARG A 989 -18.27 -28.83 -9.60
CA ARG A 989 -17.41 -27.65 -9.83
C ARG A 989 -16.79 -27.12 -8.54
N LEU A 990 -15.47 -26.92 -8.56
CA LEU A 990 -14.66 -26.46 -7.41
C LEU A 990 -15.03 -25.06 -6.91
N GLU A 991 -15.56 -24.20 -7.77
CA GLU A 991 -15.90 -22.79 -7.47
C GLU A 991 -17.06 -22.60 -6.46
N TYR A 992 -17.93 -23.60 -6.30
CA TYR A 992 -19.08 -23.54 -5.40
C TYR A 992 -18.83 -24.18 -4.02
N GLN A 993 -17.63 -24.75 -3.80
CA GLN A 993 -17.25 -25.46 -2.58
C GLN A 993 -17.32 -24.57 -1.33
N SER A 994 -16.89 -23.31 -1.42
CA SER A 994 -16.92 -22.40 -0.26
C SER A 994 -18.34 -22.00 0.14
N TYR A 995 -19.28 -21.93 -0.80
CA TYR A 995 -20.69 -21.62 -0.54
C TYR A 995 -21.42 -22.83 0.03
N PHE A 996 -21.13 -24.01 -0.50
CA PHE A 996 -21.66 -25.27 0.00
C PHE A 996 -21.16 -25.57 1.43
N LEU A 997 -19.86 -25.40 1.71
CA LEU A 997 -19.28 -25.55 3.05
C LEU A 997 -19.84 -24.53 4.04
N LYS A 998 -20.04 -23.27 3.61
CA LYS A 998 -20.72 -22.26 4.42
C LYS A 998 -22.17 -22.67 4.69
N ALA A 999 -22.88 -23.22 3.71
CA ALA A 999 -24.24 -23.69 3.88
C ALA A 999 -24.34 -24.89 4.86
N LEU A 1000 -23.40 -25.82 4.79
CA LEU A 1000 -23.22 -26.91 5.76
C LEU A 1000 -22.94 -26.39 7.18
N SER A 1001 -22.06 -25.39 7.33
CA SER A 1001 -21.72 -24.80 8.62
C SER A 1001 -22.92 -24.14 9.34
N CYS A 1002 -23.97 -23.85 8.59
CA CYS A 1002 -25.21 -23.31 9.11
C CYS A 1002 -26.15 -24.38 9.69
N ALA A 1003 -26.05 -25.64 9.25
CA ALA A 1003 -26.96 -26.72 9.61
C ALA A 1003 -26.85 -27.12 11.10
N ASP A 1004 -27.93 -27.69 11.64
CA ASP A 1004 -27.91 -28.28 12.99
C ASP A 1004 -27.23 -29.66 12.99
N SER A 1005 -26.90 -30.17 14.19
CA SER A 1005 -26.20 -31.45 14.32
C SER A 1005 -27.04 -32.62 13.76
N GLY A 1006 -28.36 -32.58 13.89
CA GLY A 1006 -29.24 -33.62 13.34
C GLY A 1006 -29.26 -33.66 11.80
N THR A 1007 -29.14 -32.52 11.13
CA THR A 1007 -29.00 -32.44 9.67
C THR A 1007 -27.64 -32.91 9.21
N LEU A 1008 -26.58 -32.58 9.96
CA LEU A 1008 -25.24 -33.08 9.71
C LEU A 1008 -25.16 -34.61 9.88
N ASP A 1009 -25.77 -35.16 10.93
CA ASP A 1009 -25.86 -36.61 11.16
C ASP A 1009 -26.61 -37.31 10.02
N ARG A 1010 -27.75 -36.75 9.56
CA ARG A 1010 -28.49 -37.27 8.41
C ARG A 1010 -27.69 -37.23 7.11
N LEU A 1011 -26.91 -36.17 6.88
CA LEU A 1011 -26.01 -36.05 5.72
C LEU A 1011 -24.88 -37.09 5.78
N LEU A 1012 -24.34 -37.35 6.97
CA LEU A 1012 -23.28 -38.32 7.21
C LEU A 1012 -23.77 -39.78 7.16
N LEU A 1013 -25.07 -40.00 7.39
CA LEU A 1013 -25.76 -41.31 7.37
C LEU A 1013 -26.42 -41.63 6.02
N ALA A 1014 -26.59 -40.66 5.11
CA ALA A 1014 -27.12 -40.90 3.77
C ALA A 1014 -26.15 -41.79 2.96
N GLU A 1015 -26.61 -42.96 2.52
CA GLU A 1015 -25.79 -44.06 1.97
C GLU A 1015 -25.10 -43.78 0.61
N TYR A 1016 -24.04 -42.96 0.57
CA TYR A 1016 -23.12 -42.95 -0.59
C TYR A 1016 -21.65 -42.77 -0.18
N ARG A 1017 -20.84 -43.81 -0.38
CA ARG A 1017 -19.39 -43.84 -0.08
C ARG A 1017 -18.60 -42.73 -0.79
N GLU A 1018 -19.04 -42.28 -1.96
CA GLU A 1018 -18.37 -41.21 -2.72
C GLU A 1018 -18.68 -39.80 -2.19
N LEU A 1019 -19.89 -39.56 -1.68
CA LEU A 1019 -20.22 -38.31 -0.99
C LEU A 1019 -19.42 -38.15 0.31
N ARG A 1020 -19.21 -39.25 1.05
CA ARG A 1020 -18.43 -39.25 2.30
C ARG A 1020 -16.95 -38.89 2.08
N LYS A 1021 -16.36 -39.35 0.96
CA LYS A 1021 -15.00 -38.96 0.55
C LYS A 1021 -14.93 -37.48 0.17
N ARG A 1022 -15.92 -36.97 -0.57
CA ARG A 1022 -16.04 -35.55 -0.94
C ARG A 1022 -16.14 -34.66 0.30
N VAL A 1023 -17.06 -34.95 1.23
CA VAL A 1023 -17.22 -34.19 2.48
C VAL A 1023 -15.95 -34.19 3.34
N ASN A 1024 -15.29 -35.34 3.50
CA ASN A 1024 -14.03 -35.43 4.26
C ASN A 1024 -12.84 -34.73 3.57
N PHE A 1025 -12.75 -34.81 2.24
CA PHE A 1025 -11.75 -34.09 1.44
C PHE A 1025 -11.93 -32.57 1.57
N TYR A 1026 -13.17 -32.07 1.49
CA TYR A 1026 -13.48 -30.64 1.57
C TYR A 1026 -13.28 -30.06 2.98
N MET A 1027 -13.59 -30.81 4.04
CA MET A 1027 -13.38 -30.36 5.43
C MET A 1027 -11.90 -30.38 5.86
N GLY A 1028 -11.04 -31.12 5.14
CA GLY A 1028 -9.58 -31.12 5.35
C GLY A 1028 -8.86 -29.85 4.88
N MET A 1029 -9.38 -29.16 3.86
CA MET A 1029 -8.77 -27.95 3.27
C MET A 1029 -9.04 -26.65 4.05
N GLU A 1030 -10.14 -26.55 4.84
CA GLU A 1030 -10.55 -25.31 5.51
C GLU A 1030 -10.39 -25.28 7.06
N ARG A 1031 -9.64 -26.22 7.66
CA ARG A 1031 -9.41 -26.31 9.13
C ARG A 1031 -8.99 -25.01 9.83
N ASN A 1032 -8.48 -24.01 9.09
CA ASN A 1032 -7.96 -22.76 9.65
C ASN A 1032 -8.83 -21.50 9.42
N LYS A 1033 -9.98 -21.56 8.72
CA LYS A 1033 -10.71 -20.34 8.31
C LYS A 1033 -12.18 -20.20 8.77
N VAL A 1034 -12.85 -21.27 9.23
CA VAL A 1034 -14.24 -21.19 9.70
C VAL A 1034 -14.31 -21.44 11.22
N LYS A 1035 -14.72 -20.42 12.00
CA LYS A 1035 -15.01 -20.58 13.43
C LYS A 1035 -16.29 -21.39 13.62
N MET A 1036 -16.19 -22.72 13.74
CA MET A 1036 -17.30 -23.55 14.20
C MET A 1036 -17.56 -23.34 15.71
N PRO A 1037 -18.82 -23.34 16.18
CA PRO A 1037 -19.14 -23.31 17.61
C PRO A 1037 -18.56 -24.53 18.35
N ALA A 1038 -17.94 -24.31 19.51
CA ALA A 1038 -17.21 -25.34 20.27
C ALA A 1038 -18.00 -26.61 20.62
N LYS A 1039 -19.34 -26.55 20.65
CA LYS A 1039 -20.21 -27.70 20.88
C LYS A 1039 -20.25 -28.66 19.68
N GLN A 1040 -20.26 -28.12 18.45
CA GLN A 1040 -20.21 -28.91 17.21
C GLN A 1040 -18.80 -29.46 16.95
N SER A 1041 -17.75 -28.72 17.31
CA SER A 1041 -16.37 -29.24 17.27
C SER A 1041 -16.14 -30.41 18.23
N ARG A 1042 -16.85 -30.47 19.36
CA ARG A 1042 -16.76 -31.57 20.35
C ARG A 1042 -17.52 -32.82 19.93
N GLU A 1043 -18.70 -32.67 19.32
CA GLU A 1043 -19.45 -33.81 18.75
C GLU A 1043 -18.69 -34.40 17.54
N PHE A 1044 -18.00 -33.57 16.76
CA PHE A 1044 -17.14 -33.98 15.64
C PHE A 1044 -15.89 -34.76 16.07
N LEU A 1045 -15.18 -34.32 17.12
CA LEU A 1045 -14.00 -35.00 17.67
C LEU A 1045 -14.30 -36.39 18.23
N MET A 1046 -15.55 -36.66 18.64
CA MET A 1046 -15.95 -38.00 19.08
C MET A 1046 -16.22 -38.95 17.91
N PHE A 1047 -16.52 -38.45 16.71
CA PHE A 1047 -16.84 -39.26 15.54
C PHE A 1047 -15.59 -39.66 14.72
N GLU A 1048 -14.54 -38.85 14.72
CA GLU A 1048 -13.20 -39.22 14.17
C GLU A 1048 -12.54 -40.38 14.93
N HIS A 1049 -13.02 -40.69 16.14
CA HIS A 1049 -12.47 -41.74 16.99
C HIS A 1049 -13.16 -43.11 16.82
N ASP A 1050 -14.34 -43.14 16.18
CA ASP A 1050 -15.16 -44.35 15.94
C ASP A 1050 -15.17 -44.80 14.45
N VAL A 1051 -14.34 -44.19 13.59
CA VAL A 1051 -13.99 -44.63 12.22
C VAL A 1051 -12.52 -45.00 12.19
#